data_AF-A0A7W8QXU0-F1
#
_entry.id   AF-A0A7W8QXU0-F1
#
_cell.length_a   1.000
_cell.length_b   1.000
_cell.length_c   1.000
_cell.angle_alpha   90.00
_cell.angle_beta   90.00
_cell.angle_gamma   90.00
#
_symmetry.space_group_name_H-M   'P 1'
#
loop_
_entity.id
_entity.type
_entity.pdbx_description
1 polymer ?
#
loop_
_entity_poly.entity_id
_entity_poly.type
_entity_poly.pdbx_seq_one_letter_code
_entity_poly.pdbx_strand_id
1 'polypeptide(L)'
;MAAFRKVFLLILMGSMAATAHAGLKLAQLFQSNMVLQRDKPVPIWGFAAAGEKITLRFKALNYTAITGKDGSWNIKLPAQTAGGPYEILIRGKSKSLTLKNVLFGDVWICGGQSNMQYTLNQIGYTPKDTVAANNPNLRLFTASIDMDYVPKKDLAGGNWTSASAASIRNFSATAYFFGLALADSLHVPIGLLSINLGATSIETWMSAAALSPFPQFKPYADAYLAPAKSFKEITTAFEKMKPEWEQNYYWKGKGMEEKWYLPETDISTWKTIEVPSWWEDQELPGFDGAVWFRKSFDLPKDFKAEHFLLQLNQIDDYDMVWINGVKVGEGFGNQNWRNYQVPAHMLKPTDNVIVIRVFDIGGKGGMYSGAIWGNPILLGKWSYQQDLKIDAATFPKPHVVNVSPFSTPAVLYNGNIAPVTQMAIKGFIWYQGESNAGRAVEYRQLFPAMIRDWRKQFKQGDVPFLFAQLANYMAEKPEPGESDWAELREAQAKALALPNTGMAVLIDIGEAGDIHPKNKMDVGRRLALEALYTAYHKNIISKGPTYAGMEIKGDSIVVHYAKGTDQLYSKHEYIEGFAIADSSNKFHWAKAFIRNNSVIVYWDGIKKPVSVRYAWSDNPGELNLYNSSGLPAAPFRTDQLPAKTAHKLFSEDPWVF
;
A
#
# COMPACT_ATOMS: atom_id res chain seq x y z
N MET A 1 -8.64 6.78 73.59
CA MET A 1 -10.05 6.35 73.42
C MET A 1 -10.32 6.37 71.92
N ALA A 2 -10.16 5.22 71.25
CA ALA A 2 -11.26 4.30 70.91
C ALA A 2 -12.24 5.01 69.95
N ALA A 3 -12.07 4.81 68.64
CA ALA A 3 -12.78 3.80 67.85
C ALA A 3 -14.27 4.16 67.67
N PHE A 4 -14.71 4.31 66.41
CA PHE A 4 -16.06 4.07 65.86
C PHE A 4 -16.34 5.02 64.69
N ARG A 5 -16.08 4.54 63.46
CA ARG A 5 -16.81 4.87 62.22
C ARG A 5 -16.18 4.11 61.04
N LYS A 6 -16.25 2.78 61.13
CA LYS A 6 -16.30 1.87 59.98
C LYS A 6 -17.66 1.17 60.07
N VAL A 7 -18.23 0.80 58.92
CA VAL A 7 -19.58 0.26 58.71
C VAL A 7 -20.61 1.33 58.33
N PHE A 8 -20.61 1.72 57.04
CA PHE A 8 -21.80 1.87 56.19
C PHE A 8 -21.34 2.34 54.80
N LEU A 9 -20.89 1.41 53.95
CA LEU A 9 -20.93 1.49 52.47
C LEU A 9 -20.35 0.19 51.87
N LEU A 10 -20.91 -0.94 52.29
CA LEU A 10 -20.67 -2.27 51.72
C LEU A 10 -22.06 -2.82 51.41
N ILE A 11 -22.63 -2.41 50.28
CA ILE A 11 -23.70 -3.04 49.47
C ILE A 11 -23.93 -2.08 48.30
N LEU A 12 -23.07 -2.15 47.28
CA LEU A 12 -23.43 -1.90 45.87
C LEU A 12 -22.30 -2.38 44.92
N MET A 13 -21.64 -3.51 45.23
CA MET A 13 -20.86 -4.27 44.25
C MET A 13 -21.73 -5.43 43.75
N GLY A 14 -22.89 -5.09 43.19
CA GLY A 14 -23.65 -5.97 42.31
C GLY A 14 -23.07 -5.81 40.91
N SER A 15 -22.06 -6.61 40.61
CA SER A 15 -21.51 -6.80 39.27
C SER A 15 -22.60 -7.27 38.30
N MET A 16 -23.33 -6.32 37.71
CA MET A 16 -23.87 -6.53 36.37
C MET A 16 -22.68 -6.51 35.42
N ALA A 17 -22.00 -7.66 35.33
CA ALA A 17 -21.32 -8.02 34.10
C ALA A 17 -22.42 -8.10 33.03
N ALA A 18 -22.73 -6.96 32.41
CA ALA A 18 -23.42 -6.94 31.15
C ALA A 18 -22.53 -7.74 30.20
N THR A 19 -22.83 -9.03 30.06
CA THR A 19 -22.28 -9.83 28.99
C THR A 19 -22.73 -9.13 27.73
N ALA A 20 -21.84 -8.34 27.15
CA ALA A 20 -22.03 -7.76 25.83
C ALA A 20 -22.26 -8.95 24.89
N HIS A 21 -23.53 -9.29 24.67
CA HIS A 21 -23.90 -10.36 23.78
C HIS A 21 -23.55 -9.85 22.39
N ALA A 22 -22.41 -10.32 21.86
CA ALA A 22 -22.02 -10.07 20.49
C ALA A 22 -23.11 -10.66 19.58
N GLY A 23 -24.03 -9.81 19.15
CA GLY A 23 -25.10 -10.20 18.23
C GLY A 23 -24.52 -10.65 16.90
N LEU A 24 -25.27 -11.49 16.18
CA LEU A 24 -24.88 -11.99 14.86
C LEU A 24 -24.37 -10.85 13.95
N LYS A 25 -23.12 -11.00 13.51
CA LYS A 25 -22.39 -10.13 12.57
C LYS A 25 -21.75 -11.02 11.51
N LEU A 26 -21.76 -10.58 10.26
CA LEU A 26 -20.97 -11.19 9.19
C LEU A 26 -19.60 -10.52 9.10
N ALA A 27 -18.59 -11.22 8.59
CA ALA A 27 -17.36 -10.56 8.18
C ALA A 27 -17.66 -9.44 7.16
N GLN A 28 -16.89 -8.36 7.21
CA GLN A 28 -17.15 -7.11 6.48
C GLN A 28 -17.34 -7.32 4.97
N LEU A 29 -16.71 -8.35 4.39
CA LEU A 29 -16.85 -8.70 2.98
C LEU A 29 -18.25 -9.15 2.57
N PHE A 30 -19.05 -9.68 3.49
CA PHE A 30 -20.37 -10.23 3.16
C PHE A 30 -21.47 -9.17 3.33
N GLN A 31 -21.86 -8.59 2.20
CA GLN A 31 -22.86 -7.54 2.11
C GLN A 31 -23.82 -7.79 0.95
N SER A 32 -24.89 -7.01 0.88
CA SER A 32 -25.70 -6.97 -0.34
C SER A 32 -24.88 -6.40 -1.51
N ASN A 33 -25.27 -6.72 -2.75
CA ASN A 33 -24.61 -6.31 -3.99
C ASN A 33 -23.19 -6.89 -4.20
N MET A 34 -22.81 -7.96 -3.52
CA MET A 34 -21.48 -8.58 -3.66
C MET A 34 -21.41 -9.62 -4.81
N VAL A 35 -20.19 -10.01 -5.16
CA VAL A 35 -19.89 -11.21 -5.97
C VAL A 35 -19.17 -12.24 -5.09
N LEU A 36 -19.64 -13.49 -5.14
CA LEU A 36 -18.97 -14.66 -4.56
C LEU A 36 -18.32 -15.49 -5.68
N GLN A 37 -17.21 -16.16 -5.38
CA GLN A 37 -16.49 -16.96 -6.38
C GLN A 37 -17.33 -18.15 -6.87
N ARG A 38 -17.53 -18.23 -8.19
CA ARG A 38 -18.14 -19.38 -8.87
C ARG A 38 -17.20 -20.57 -8.97
N ASP A 39 -17.76 -21.73 -9.27
CA ASP A 39 -17.07 -22.99 -9.61
C ASP A 39 -16.12 -23.50 -8.50
N LYS A 40 -16.23 -22.94 -7.30
CA LYS A 40 -15.53 -23.33 -6.08
C LYS A 40 -16.49 -23.29 -4.90
N PRO A 41 -16.32 -24.16 -3.90
CA PRO A 41 -17.04 -24.00 -2.64
C PRO A 41 -16.74 -22.64 -1.98
N VAL A 42 -17.76 -21.98 -1.45
CA VAL A 42 -17.64 -20.62 -0.90
C VAL A 42 -17.84 -20.65 0.61
N PRO A 43 -16.79 -20.39 1.41
CA PRO A 43 -16.95 -20.18 2.84
C PRO A 43 -17.62 -18.82 3.10
N ILE A 44 -18.62 -18.83 3.97
CA ILE A 44 -19.27 -17.64 4.53
C ILE A 44 -19.07 -17.69 6.04
N TRP A 45 -18.51 -16.63 6.61
CA TRP A 45 -18.14 -16.59 8.02
C TRP A 45 -18.54 -15.27 8.69
N GLY A 46 -18.52 -15.29 10.01
CA GLY A 46 -18.84 -14.14 10.82
C GLY A 46 -18.62 -14.40 12.31
N PHE A 47 -19.27 -13.57 13.11
CA PHE A 47 -19.18 -13.55 14.56
C PHE A 47 -20.57 -13.63 15.19
N ALA A 48 -20.68 -14.33 16.32
CA ALA A 48 -21.89 -14.43 17.13
C ALA A 48 -21.51 -14.85 18.56
N ALA A 49 -22.50 -15.09 19.44
CA ALA A 49 -22.21 -15.60 20.77
C ALA A 49 -21.64 -17.02 20.69
N ALA A 50 -20.70 -17.37 21.58
CA ALA A 50 -20.11 -18.70 21.64
C ALA A 50 -21.19 -19.78 21.87
N GLY A 51 -21.10 -20.88 21.11
CA GLY A 51 -22.08 -21.98 21.16
C GLY A 51 -23.42 -21.68 20.46
N GLU A 52 -23.59 -20.50 19.87
CA GLU A 52 -24.81 -20.14 19.14
C GLU A 52 -24.94 -20.96 17.84
N LYS A 53 -26.15 -21.46 17.55
CA LYS A 53 -26.45 -22.10 16.27
C LYS A 53 -26.75 -21.05 15.21
N ILE A 54 -25.97 -21.05 14.15
CA ILE A 54 -26.17 -20.23 12.95
C ILE A 54 -26.81 -21.08 11.87
N THR A 55 -27.85 -20.56 11.22
CA THR A 55 -28.50 -21.19 10.05
C THR A 55 -28.40 -20.25 8.87
N LEU A 56 -27.84 -20.72 7.76
CA LEU A 56 -27.78 -20.03 6.49
C LEU A 56 -28.72 -20.72 5.50
N ARG A 57 -29.68 -19.98 4.96
CA ARG A 57 -30.56 -20.43 3.88
C ARG A 57 -30.09 -19.84 2.56
N PHE A 58 -29.86 -20.71 1.59
CA PHE A 58 -29.55 -20.33 0.21
C PHE A 58 -30.34 -21.23 -0.74
N LYS A 59 -31.11 -20.62 -1.64
CA LYS A 59 -32.13 -21.30 -2.45
C LYS A 59 -33.08 -22.11 -1.54
N ALA A 60 -33.34 -23.38 -1.86
CA ALA A 60 -34.18 -24.27 -1.07
C ALA A 60 -33.45 -24.98 0.09
N LEU A 61 -32.15 -24.73 0.28
CA LEU A 61 -31.31 -25.48 1.22
C LEU A 61 -30.97 -24.66 2.46
N ASN A 62 -30.90 -25.36 3.61
CA ASN A 62 -30.41 -24.81 4.88
C ASN A 62 -29.08 -25.46 5.24
N TYR A 63 -28.15 -24.63 5.67
CA TYR A 63 -26.84 -25.00 6.17
C TYR A 63 -26.71 -24.50 7.60
N THR A 64 -25.99 -25.23 8.46
CA THR A 64 -25.86 -24.84 9.86
C THR A 64 -24.43 -24.93 10.35
N ALA A 65 -24.06 -24.05 11.27
CA ALA A 65 -22.81 -24.11 12.02
C ALA A 65 -23.08 -23.76 13.48
N ILE A 66 -22.18 -24.20 14.36
CA ILE A 66 -22.14 -23.76 15.76
C ILE A 66 -20.96 -22.82 15.93
N THR A 67 -21.20 -21.68 16.55
CA THR A 67 -20.16 -20.69 16.83
C THR A 67 -19.15 -21.23 17.84
N GLY A 68 -17.86 -21.05 17.53
CA GLY A 68 -16.75 -21.45 18.39
C GLY A 68 -16.64 -20.62 19.68
N LYS A 69 -15.71 -21.02 20.55
CA LYS A 69 -15.45 -20.31 21.83
C LYS A 69 -14.98 -18.87 21.63
N ASP A 70 -14.33 -18.58 20.51
CA ASP A 70 -13.84 -17.25 20.16
C ASP A 70 -14.88 -16.38 19.44
N GLY A 71 -16.13 -16.88 19.36
CA GLY A 71 -17.24 -16.19 18.71
C GLY A 71 -17.28 -16.34 17.19
N SER A 72 -16.35 -17.07 16.56
CA SER A 72 -16.33 -17.26 15.10
C SER A 72 -17.21 -18.42 14.63
N TRP A 73 -17.81 -18.29 13.46
CA TRP A 73 -18.52 -19.38 12.79
C TRP A 73 -18.23 -19.36 11.28
N ASN A 74 -18.32 -20.52 10.63
CA ASN A 74 -18.11 -20.67 9.19
C ASN A 74 -19.10 -21.69 8.61
N ILE A 75 -19.75 -21.34 7.51
CA ILE A 75 -20.61 -22.22 6.71
C ILE A 75 -20.07 -22.23 5.28
N LYS A 76 -19.82 -23.42 4.74
CA LYS A 76 -19.32 -23.59 3.38
C LYS A 76 -20.48 -23.92 2.43
N LEU A 77 -20.76 -23.02 1.49
CA LEU A 77 -21.68 -23.29 0.39
C LEU A 77 -21.00 -24.19 -0.66
N PRO A 78 -21.73 -25.12 -1.27
CA PRO A 78 -21.24 -25.87 -2.42
C PRO A 78 -21.01 -24.95 -3.61
N ALA A 79 -20.14 -25.37 -4.54
CA ALA A 79 -19.83 -24.61 -5.75
C ALA A 79 -21.11 -24.24 -6.52
N GLN A 80 -21.16 -23.00 -7.00
CA GLN A 80 -22.24 -22.51 -7.85
C GLN A 80 -21.67 -22.08 -9.20
N THR A 81 -22.45 -22.27 -10.26
CA THR A 81 -22.16 -21.68 -11.56
C THR A 81 -22.35 -20.16 -11.50
N ALA A 82 -21.83 -19.45 -12.51
CA ALA A 82 -22.08 -18.02 -12.66
C ALA A 82 -23.60 -17.71 -12.69
N GLY A 83 -24.01 -16.60 -12.07
CA GLY A 83 -25.41 -16.13 -12.13
C GLY A 83 -25.89 -15.41 -10.86
N GLY A 84 -27.20 -15.20 -10.80
CA GLY A 84 -27.89 -14.38 -9.79
C GLY A 84 -28.83 -13.38 -10.47
N PRO A 85 -29.37 -12.39 -9.74
CA PRO A 85 -29.16 -12.14 -8.32
C PRO A 85 -29.82 -13.18 -7.41
N TYR A 86 -29.16 -13.53 -6.32
CA TYR A 86 -29.69 -14.38 -5.27
C TYR A 86 -29.85 -13.62 -3.94
N GLU A 87 -30.63 -14.21 -3.04
CA GLU A 87 -30.68 -13.84 -1.63
C GLU A 87 -30.04 -14.93 -0.77
N ILE A 88 -29.32 -14.51 0.28
CA ILE A 88 -28.81 -15.38 1.34
C ILE A 88 -29.36 -14.87 2.66
N LEU A 89 -30.06 -15.74 3.39
CA LEU A 89 -30.62 -15.42 4.71
C LEU A 89 -29.82 -16.13 5.80
N ILE A 90 -29.29 -15.38 6.75
CA ILE A 90 -28.51 -15.89 7.88
C ILE A 90 -29.30 -15.60 9.16
N ARG A 91 -29.54 -16.63 9.97
CA ARG A 91 -30.27 -16.54 11.24
C ARG A 91 -29.39 -17.01 12.39
N GLY A 92 -29.31 -16.18 13.41
CA GLY A 92 -28.81 -16.54 14.74
C GLY A 92 -29.98 -16.72 15.70
N LYS A 93 -29.69 -16.69 17.01
CA LYS A 93 -30.66 -16.88 18.08
C LYS A 93 -31.72 -15.79 18.14
N SER A 94 -31.31 -14.52 18.05
CA SER A 94 -32.19 -13.35 18.21
C SER A 94 -32.18 -12.39 17.02
N LYS A 95 -31.33 -12.63 16.01
CA LYS A 95 -31.12 -11.72 14.88
C LYS A 95 -31.10 -12.50 13.56
N SER A 96 -31.65 -11.90 12.52
CA SER A 96 -31.56 -12.39 11.14
C SER A 96 -30.95 -11.31 10.24
N LEU A 97 -30.13 -11.72 9.29
CA LEU A 97 -29.48 -10.87 8.29
C LEU A 97 -29.83 -11.41 6.90
N THR A 98 -30.23 -10.53 5.98
CA THR A 98 -30.48 -10.89 4.58
C THR A 98 -29.50 -10.17 3.68
N LEU A 99 -28.73 -10.92 2.91
CA LEU A 99 -27.90 -10.41 1.82
C LEU A 99 -28.71 -10.49 0.52
N LYS A 100 -28.86 -9.37 -0.17
CA LYS A 100 -29.61 -9.25 -1.43
C LYS A 100 -28.66 -8.97 -2.59
N ASN A 101 -29.11 -9.27 -3.81
CA ASN A 101 -28.32 -9.03 -5.02
C ASN A 101 -26.92 -9.67 -4.96
N VAL A 102 -26.87 -10.91 -4.47
CA VAL A 102 -25.63 -11.69 -4.43
C VAL A 102 -25.44 -12.39 -5.78
N LEU A 103 -24.32 -12.12 -6.44
CA LEU A 103 -23.94 -12.77 -7.69
C LEU A 103 -22.88 -13.85 -7.42
N PHE A 104 -22.88 -14.91 -8.22
CA PHE A 104 -21.75 -15.83 -8.35
C PHE A 104 -21.01 -15.52 -9.64
N GLY A 105 -19.70 -15.32 -9.53
CA GLY A 105 -18.84 -14.81 -10.60
C GLY A 105 -17.36 -14.98 -10.25
N ASP A 106 -16.47 -14.27 -10.93
CA ASP A 106 -15.03 -14.36 -10.67
C ASP A 106 -14.55 -13.20 -9.80
N VAL A 107 -13.94 -13.54 -8.66
CA VAL A 107 -13.49 -12.55 -7.65
C VAL A 107 -11.97 -12.38 -7.71
N TRP A 108 -11.52 -11.14 -7.87
CA TRP A 108 -10.12 -10.76 -7.96
C TRP A 108 -9.72 -9.80 -6.85
N ILE A 109 -8.60 -10.07 -6.20
CA ILE A 109 -7.98 -9.13 -5.26
C ILE A 109 -7.01 -8.24 -6.02
N CYS A 110 -7.20 -6.93 -5.90
CA CYS A 110 -6.48 -5.90 -6.63
C CYS A 110 -5.58 -5.13 -5.67
N GLY A 111 -4.30 -5.52 -5.59
CA GLY A 111 -3.35 -5.03 -4.60
C GLY A 111 -2.18 -4.23 -5.16
N GLY A 112 -1.48 -3.54 -4.28
CA GLY A 112 -0.26 -2.80 -4.60
C GLY A 112 -0.25 -1.40 -4.03
N GLN A 113 0.48 -0.50 -4.68
CA GLN A 113 0.66 0.88 -4.24
C GLN A 113 -0.13 1.90 -5.08
N SER A 114 0.39 3.12 -5.18
CA SER A 114 -0.30 4.28 -5.76
C SER A 114 -0.79 4.03 -7.18
N ASN A 115 -0.05 3.28 -8.00
CA ASN A 115 -0.45 2.96 -9.36
C ASN A 115 -1.61 1.94 -9.46
N MET A 116 -1.83 1.12 -8.42
CA MET A 116 -3.08 0.37 -8.25
C MET A 116 -4.18 1.25 -7.64
N GLN A 117 -3.85 2.12 -6.67
CA GLN A 117 -4.83 2.96 -5.97
C GLN A 117 -5.42 4.09 -6.85
N TYR A 118 -4.66 4.56 -7.85
CA TYR A 118 -5.00 5.70 -8.70
C TYR A 118 -6.38 5.53 -9.34
N THR A 119 -7.25 6.51 -9.17
CA THR A 119 -8.67 6.42 -9.49
C THR A 119 -9.01 6.90 -10.90
N LEU A 120 -10.20 6.53 -11.40
CA LEU A 120 -10.71 7.06 -12.68
C LEU A 120 -10.83 8.59 -12.67
N ASN A 121 -11.22 9.18 -11.55
CA ASN A 121 -11.31 10.63 -11.40
C ASN A 121 -9.94 11.30 -11.54
N GLN A 122 -8.89 10.71 -10.96
CA GLN A 122 -7.53 11.27 -11.02
C GLN A 122 -6.90 11.20 -12.42
N ILE A 123 -7.32 10.26 -13.27
CA ILE A 123 -6.93 10.26 -14.71
C ILE A 123 -7.89 11.07 -15.59
N GLY A 124 -8.87 11.76 -15.00
CA GLY A 124 -9.86 12.54 -15.76
C GLY A 124 -10.75 11.69 -16.68
N TYR A 125 -10.91 10.40 -16.39
CA TYR A 125 -11.67 9.50 -17.27
C TYR A 125 -13.17 9.76 -17.16
N THR A 126 -13.79 10.00 -18.32
CA THR A 126 -15.24 10.02 -18.48
C THR A 126 -15.65 8.80 -19.33
N PRO A 127 -16.54 7.92 -18.81
CA PRO A 127 -17.07 6.81 -19.58
C PRO A 127 -17.70 7.27 -20.88
N LYS A 128 -17.35 6.61 -21.98
CA LYS A 128 -17.82 6.99 -23.33
C LYS A 128 -19.13 6.30 -23.74
N ASP A 129 -19.52 5.24 -23.04
CA ASP A 129 -20.70 4.44 -23.32
C ASP A 129 -21.39 3.94 -22.04
N THR A 130 -22.59 3.38 -22.20
CA THR A 130 -23.43 2.92 -21.09
C THR A 130 -22.88 1.69 -20.38
N VAL A 131 -22.13 0.82 -21.06
CA VAL A 131 -21.54 -0.39 -20.46
C VAL A 131 -20.37 -0.01 -19.57
N ALA A 132 -19.47 0.85 -20.07
CA ALA A 132 -18.38 1.44 -19.31
C ALA A 132 -18.87 2.42 -18.24
N ALA A 133 -20.11 2.92 -18.31
CA ALA A 133 -20.68 3.74 -17.26
C ALA A 133 -21.43 2.90 -16.21
N ASN A 134 -22.18 1.87 -16.60
CA ASN A 134 -23.12 1.15 -15.75
C ASN A 134 -23.13 -0.35 -16.05
N ASN A 135 -22.06 -1.06 -15.68
CA ASN A 135 -21.94 -2.49 -15.94
C ASN A 135 -22.61 -3.33 -14.82
N PRO A 136 -23.75 -4.00 -15.07
CA PRO A 136 -24.45 -4.78 -14.05
C PRO A 136 -23.70 -6.07 -13.65
N ASN A 137 -22.68 -6.48 -14.41
CA ASN A 137 -21.84 -7.63 -14.09
C ASN A 137 -20.60 -7.24 -13.27
N LEU A 138 -20.32 -5.95 -13.07
CA LEU A 138 -19.15 -5.53 -12.30
C LEU A 138 -19.57 -5.08 -10.89
N ARG A 139 -18.89 -5.61 -9.87
CA ARG A 139 -19.02 -5.19 -8.47
C ARG A 139 -17.67 -4.75 -7.93
N LEU A 140 -17.69 -3.63 -7.21
CA LEU A 140 -16.50 -2.92 -6.74
C LEU A 140 -16.53 -2.88 -5.21
N PHE A 141 -15.41 -3.21 -4.59
CA PHE A 141 -15.20 -3.04 -3.16
C PHE A 141 -13.83 -2.42 -2.94
N THR A 142 -13.77 -1.31 -2.20
CA THR A 142 -12.52 -0.73 -1.71
C THR A 142 -12.43 -0.97 -0.22
N ALA A 143 -11.42 -1.70 0.24
CA ALA A 143 -11.21 -1.94 1.66
C ALA A 143 -10.71 -0.67 2.33
N SER A 144 -11.23 -0.40 3.53
CA SER A 144 -10.59 0.59 4.42
C SER A 144 -9.23 0.05 4.83
N ILE A 145 -8.21 0.88 4.69
CA ILE A 145 -6.85 0.55 5.12
C ILE A 145 -6.81 0.43 6.63
N ASP A 146 -6.11 -0.59 7.10
CA ASP A 146 -5.98 -0.93 8.50
C ASP A 146 -4.62 -1.59 8.73
N MET A 147 -4.13 -1.52 9.96
CA MET A 147 -2.82 -2.02 10.34
C MET A 147 -2.89 -2.66 11.72
N ASP A 148 -2.04 -3.65 11.92
CA ASP A 148 -1.81 -4.22 13.25
C ASP A 148 -0.50 -5.04 13.25
N TYR A 149 0.10 -5.21 14.42
CA TYR A 149 1.22 -6.16 14.58
C TYR A 149 0.77 -7.62 14.58
N VAL A 150 -0.53 -7.87 14.75
CA VAL A 150 -1.12 -9.21 14.70
C VAL A 150 -2.19 -9.34 13.61
N PRO A 151 -2.33 -10.50 12.94
CA PRO A 151 -3.39 -10.70 11.95
C PRO A 151 -4.79 -10.37 12.49
N LYS A 152 -5.49 -9.43 11.85
CA LYS A 152 -6.86 -9.09 12.21
C LYS A 152 -7.83 -10.15 11.70
N LYS A 153 -8.98 -10.29 12.39
CA LYS A 153 -10.02 -11.27 12.03
C LYS A 153 -11.02 -10.76 10.99
N ASP A 154 -11.08 -9.45 10.77
CA ASP A 154 -12.05 -8.79 9.89
C ASP A 154 -11.44 -7.50 9.32
N LEU A 155 -11.97 -7.02 8.20
CA LEU A 155 -11.57 -5.72 7.63
C LEU A 155 -12.17 -4.58 8.47
N ALA A 156 -11.44 -3.46 8.59
CA ALA A 156 -11.94 -2.24 9.25
C ALA A 156 -13.20 -1.67 8.58
N GLY A 157 -13.34 -1.86 7.26
CA GLY A 157 -14.42 -1.27 6.49
C GLY A 157 -14.30 -1.52 4.99
N GLY A 158 -15.20 -0.89 4.24
CA GLY A 158 -15.38 -1.06 2.81
C GLY A 158 -16.79 -1.51 2.47
N ASN A 159 -17.29 -1.16 1.29
CA ASN A 159 -18.65 -1.49 0.85
C ASN A 159 -18.66 -2.01 -0.58
N TRP A 160 -19.50 -3.01 -0.83
CA TRP A 160 -19.79 -3.46 -2.20
C TRP A 160 -20.71 -2.48 -2.91
N THR A 161 -20.33 -2.10 -4.13
CA THR A 161 -21.14 -1.26 -5.00
C THR A 161 -21.24 -1.87 -6.39
N SER A 162 -22.38 -1.69 -7.05
CA SER A 162 -22.49 -1.91 -8.49
C SER A 162 -21.70 -0.86 -9.24
N ALA A 163 -21.06 -1.23 -10.35
CA ALA A 163 -20.42 -0.25 -11.23
C ALA A 163 -21.49 0.67 -11.85
N SER A 164 -21.39 1.95 -11.54
CA SER A 164 -22.22 3.03 -12.08
C SER A 164 -21.36 4.27 -12.31
N ALA A 165 -21.84 5.22 -13.11
CA ALA A 165 -21.08 6.44 -13.44
C ALA A 165 -20.65 7.23 -12.19
N ALA A 166 -21.33 7.03 -11.05
CA ALA A 166 -20.96 7.61 -9.77
C ALA A 166 -19.95 6.74 -9.01
N SER A 167 -20.20 5.42 -8.87
CA SER A 167 -19.38 4.55 -8.02
C SER A 167 -17.99 4.28 -8.60
N ILE A 168 -17.84 4.27 -9.93
CA ILE A 168 -16.56 3.98 -10.57
C ILE A 168 -15.54 5.12 -10.41
N ARG A 169 -16.00 6.37 -10.20
CA ARG A 169 -15.13 7.57 -10.22
C ARG A 169 -13.95 7.46 -9.26
N ASN A 170 -14.21 6.98 -8.05
CA ASN A 170 -13.21 6.88 -6.98
C ASN A 170 -12.67 5.45 -6.80
N PHE A 171 -12.92 4.56 -7.77
CA PHE A 171 -12.37 3.21 -7.78
C PHE A 171 -11.06 3.17 -8.57
N SER A 172 -10.21 2.19 -8.27
CA SER A 172 -8.95 1.93 -8.97
C SER A 172 -9.15 1.86 -10.48
N ALA A 173 -8.50 2.76 -11.23
CA ALA A 173 -8.59 2.79 -12.68
C ALA A 173 -8.04 1.51 -13.32
N THR A 174 -6.89 1.05 -12.86
CA THR A 174 -6.27 -0.20 -13.33
C THR A 174 -7.20 -1.39 -13.13
N ALA A 175 -7.71 -1.57 -11.90
CA ALA A 175 -8.62 -2.68 -11.60
C ALA A 175 -9.94 -2.55 -12.37
N TYR A 176 -10.47 -1.34 -12.52
CA TYR A 176 -11.68 -1.09 -13.27
C TYR A 176 -11.57 -1.57 -14.73
N PHE A 177 -10.54 -1.11 -15.44
CA PHE A 177 -10.34 -1.49 -16.85
C PHE A 177 -10.03 -2.98 -17.03
N PHE A 178 -9.35 -3.59 -16.05
CA PHE A 178 -9.17 -5.03 -15.98
C PHE A 178 -10.51 -5.77 -15.88
N GLY A 179 -11.35 -5.41 -14.90
CA GLY A 179 -12.64 -6.06 -14.71
C GLY A 179 -13.62 -5.79 -15.84
N LEU A 180 -13.59 -4.60 -16.44
CA LEU A 180 -14.40 -4.25 -17.61
C LEU A 180 -14.04 -5.15 -18.81
N ALA A 181 -12.76 -5.31 -19.10
CA ALA A 181 -12.29 -6.18 -20.19
C ALA A 181 -12.64 -7.65 -19.97
N LEU A 182 -12.55 -8.14 -18.72
CA LEU A 182 -12.96 -9.51 -18.39
C LEU A 182 -14.46 -9.72 -18.46
N ALA A 183 -15.27 -8.77 -17.97
CA ALA A 183 -16.72 -8.85 -18.04
C ALA A 183 -17.21 -8.89 -19.48
N ASP A 184 -16.58 -8.09 -20.36
CA ASP A 184 -16.83 -8.09 -21.81
C ASP A 184 -16.45 -9.42 -22.45
N SER A 185 -15.27 -9.97 -22.11
CA SER A 185 -14.77 -11.21 -22.74
C SER A 185 -15.44 -12.49 -22.25
N LEU A 186 -15.87 -12.52 -20.99
CA LEU A 186 -16.34 -13.75 -20.34
C LEU A 186 -17.86 -13.79 -20.13
N HIS A 187 -18.53 -12.63 -20.20
CA HIS A 187 -19.96 -12.48 -19.96
C HIS A 187 -20.44 -13.08 -18.62
N VAL A 188 -19.62 -12.97 -17.57
CA VAL A 188 -19.95 -13.39 -16.20
C VAL A 188 -19.76 -12.24 -15.21
N PRO A 189 -20.38 -12.29 -14.02
CA PRO A 189 -20.11 -11.32 -12.97
C PRO A 189 -18.64 -11.31 -12.55
N ILE A 190 -18.06 -10.12 -12.37
CA ILE A 190 -16.70 -9.89 -11.91
C ILE A 190 -16.76 -9.06 -10.61
N GLY A 191 -16.14 -9.58 -9.55
CA GLY A 191 -15.97 -8.88 -8.28
C GLY A 191 -14.53 -8.40 -8.13
N LEU A 192 -14.34 -7.10 -7.92
CA LEU A 192 -13.01 -6.51 -7.71
C LEU A 192 -12.87 -6.02 -6.27
N LEU A 193 -11.98 -6.66 -5.52
CA LEU A 193 -11.64 -6.32 -4.15
C LEU A 193 -10.33 -5.52 -4.13
N SER A 194 -10.45 -4.19 -4.12
CA SER A 194 -9.35 -3.23 -4.10
C SER A 194 -8.78 -3.10 -2.69
N ILE A 195 -7.56 -3.63 -2.50
CA ILE A 195 -6.79 -3.61 -1.25
C ILE A 195 -5.39 -3.06 -1.56
N ASN A 196 -5.25 -1.74 -1.56
CA ASN A 196 -4.03 -1.06 -2.00
C ASN A 196 -3.84 0.26 -1.27
N LEU A 197 -2.59 0.68 -1.13
CA LEU A 197 -2.23 1.94 -0.48
C LEU A 197 -0.98 2.53 -1.13
N GLY A 198 -1.08 3.80 -1.54
CA GLY A 198 0.01 4.61 -2.08
C GLY A 198 1.30 4.55 -1.26
N ALA A 199 2.44 4.73 -1.93
CA ALA A 199 3.78 4.78 -1.33
C ALA A 199 4.25 3.52 -0.58
N THR A 200 3.47 2.43 -0.54
CA THR A 200 3.87 1.23 0.20
C THR A 200 4.96 0.40 -0.49
N SER A 201 5.95 -0.01 0.30
CA SER A 201 6.95 -1.02 -0.04
C SER A 201 6.41 -2.43 0.15
N ILE A 202 7.01 -3.45 -0.46
CA ILE A 202 6.48 -4.81 -0.44
C ILE A 202 6.40 -5.46 0.95
N GLU A 203 7.34 -5.15 1.84
CA GLU A 203 7.50 -5.79 3.15
C GLU A 203 6.30 -5.60 4.10
N THR A 204 5.54 -4.50 3.96
CA THR A 204 4.30 -4.28 4.73
C THR A 204 3.19 -5.27 4.33
N TRP A 205 3.23 -5.78 3.08
CA TRP A 205 2.25 -6.69 2.49
C TRP A 205 2.60 -8.18 2.65
N MET A 206 3.72 -8.48 3.31
CA MET A 206 4.20 -9.83 3.59
C MET A 206 3.82 -10.26 4.99
N SER A 207 3.47 -11.53 5.21
CA SER A 207 3.28 -12.02 6.58
C SER A 207 4.62 -12.08 7.33
N ALA A 208 4.57 -12.08 8.67
CA ALA A 208 5.75 -12.27 9.51
C ALA A 208 6.54 -13.55 9.13
N ALA A 209 5.83 -14.62 8.75
CA ALA A 209 6.44 -15.88 8.32
C ALA A 209 7.13 -15.78 6.94
N ALA A 210 6.65 -14.91 6.05
CA ALA A 210 7.31 -14.66 4.77
C ALA A 210 8.57 -13.81 4.92
N LEU A 211 8.60 -12.95 5.93
CA LEU A 211 9.73 -12.07 6.24
C LEU A 211 10.84 -12.77 7.04
N SER A 212 10.51 -13.79 7.83
CA SER A 212 11.46 -14.45 8.72
C SER A 212 12.75 -15.01 8.07
N PRO A 213 12.77 -15.44 6.79
CA PRO A 213 14.01 -15.87 6.13
C PRO A 213 14.99 -14.73 5.79
N PHE A 214 14.59 -13.47 5.97
CA PHE A 214 15.35 -12.29 5.56
C PHE A 214 15.91 -11.57 6.80
N PRO A 215 17.22 -11.69 7.10
CA PRO A 215 17.81 -11.23 8.36
C PRO A 215 17.61 -9.73 8.66
N GLN A 216 17.52 -8.90 7.63
CA GLN A 216 17.31 -7.46 7.75
C GLN A 216 15.97 -7.09 8.41
N PHE A 217 14.97 -7.98 8.40
CA PHE A 217 13.70 -7.74 9.10
C PHE A 217 13.68 -8.27 10.54
N LYS A 218 14.72 -8.99 10.98
CA LYS A 218 14.77 -9.60 12.31
C LYS A 218 14.61 -8.58 13.45
N PRO A 219 15.28 -7.40 13.45
CA PRO A 219 15.11 -6.42 14.51
C PRO A 219 13.65 -5.98 14.68
N TYR A 220 12.92 -5.77 13.58
CA TYR A 220 11.50 -5.39 13.57
C TYR A 220 10.59 -6.51 14.05
N ALA A 221 10.89 -7.74 13.59
CA ALA A 221 10.15 -8.91 14.02
C ALA A 221 10.29 -9.10 15.54
N ASP A 222 11.49 -8.96 16.09
CA ASP A 222 11.73 -9.08 17.53
C ASP A 222 11.08 -7.94 18.32
N ALA A 223 11.16 -6.71 17.82
CA ALA A 223 10.65 -5.52 18.52
C ALA A 223 9.12 -5.49 18.61
N TYR A 224 8.41 -5.83 17.52
CA TYR A 224 6.97 -5.55 17.42
C TYR A 224 6.11 -6.77 17.09
N LEU A 225 6.62 -7.74 16.30
CA LEU A 225 5.82 -8.91 15.89
C LEU A 225 5.87 -10.05 16.91
N ALA A 226 7.06 -10.33 17.47
CA ALA A 226 7.29 -11.39 18.44
C ALA A 226 6.53 -11.23 19.77
N PRO A 227 6.34 -10.00 20.31
CA PRO A 227 5.47 -9.79 21.47
C PRO A 227 4.01 -10.20 21.24
N ALA A 228 3.58 -10.31 19.97
CA ALA A 228 2.22 -10.69 19.56
C ALA A 228 1.14 -9.85 20.24
N LYS A 229 1.40 -8.54 20.37
CA LYS A 229 0.47 -7.56 20.94
C LYS A 229 -0.18 -6.74 19.85
N SER A 230 -1.51 -6.73 19.86
CA SER A 230 -2.27 -5.88 18.95
C SER A 230 -2.08 -4.40 19.28
N PHE A 231 -2.32 -3.52 18.30
CA PHE A 231 -2.35 -2.07 18.55
C PHE A 231 -3.30 -1.72 19.69
N LYS A 232 -4.48 -2.35 19.73
CA LYS A 232 -5.46 -2.13 20.80
C LYS A 232 -4.91 -2.48 22.18
N GLU A 233 -4.18 -3.58 22.31
CA GLU A 233 -3.56 -3.96 23.59
C GLU A 233 -2.48 -2.96 24.01
N ILE A 234 -1.62 -2.55 23.07
CA ILE A 234 -0.55 -1.58 23.33
C ILE A 234 -1.15 -0.23 23.74
N THR A 235 -2.09 0.31 22.96
CA THR A 235 -2.78 1.56 23.28
C THR A 235 -3.51 1.48 24.62
N THR A 236 -4.21 0.38 24.92
CA THR A 236 -4.91 0.22 26.21
C THR A 236 -3.93 0.22 27.39
N ALA A 237 -2.79 -0.45 27.25
CA ALA A 237 -1.75 -0.47 28.27
C ALA A 237 -1.12 0.93 28.46
N PHE A 238 -0.85 1.62 27.36
CA PHE A 238 -0.33 2.99 27.37
C PHE A 238 -1.30 3.95 28.05
N GLU A 239 -2.57 4.01 27.64
CA GLU A 239 -3.58 4.91 28.22
C GLU A 239 -3.76 4.69 29.73
N LYS A 240 -3.54 3.45 30.23
CA LYS A 240 -3.59 3.16 31.66
C LYS A 240 -2.40 3.76 32.42
N MET A 241 -1.18 3.75 31.86
CA MET A 241 0.02 4.31 32.50
C MET A 241 0.19 5.82 32.24
N LYS A 242 -0.39 6.32 31.15
CA LYS A 242 -0.15 7.64 30.60
C LYS A 242 -0.34 8.77 31.64
N PRO A 243 -1.43 8.84 32.44
CA PRO A 243 -1.61 9.95 33.38
C PRO A 243 -0.47 10.12 34.39
N GLU A 244 0.05 9.00 34.92
CA GLU A 244 1.17 9.03 35.88
C GLU A 244 2.48 9.43 35.18
N TRP A 245 2.75 8.84 34.02
CA TRP A 245 3.94 9.18 33.23
C TRP A 245 3.93 10.65 32.78
N GLU A 246 2.76 11.15 32.38
CA GLU A 246 2.61 12.54 31.95
C GLU A 246 2.86 13.53 33.09
N GLN A 247 2.27 13.28 34.26
CA GLN A 247 2.44 14.12 35.43
C GLN A 247 3.90 14.14 35.92
N ASN A 248 4.58 13.00 35.86
CA ASN A 248 5.94 12.84 36.36
C ASN A 248 6.99 13.38 35.37
N TYR A 249 6.75 13.26 34.07
CA TYR A 249 7.75 13.55 33.05
C TYR A 249 7.26 14.49 31.95
N TYR A 250 6.16 14.14 31.27
CA TYR A 250 5.77 14.81 30.02
C TYR A 250 5.33 16.26 30.20
N TRP A 251 4.62 16.60 31.28
CA TRP A 251 4.11 17.96 31.54
C TRP A 251 5.10 18.86 32.30
N LYS A 252 6.33 18.40 32.53
CA LYS A 252 7.37 19.18 33.19
C LYS A 252 7.99 20.19 32.23
N GLY A 253 8.55 21.25 32.80
CA GLY A 253 9.25 22.31 32.07
C GLY A 253 8.63 23.67 32.29
N LYS A 254 9.47 24.69 32.18
CA LYS A 254 9.15 26.11 32.31
C LYS A 254 8.03 26.52 31.34
N GLY A 255 8.04 25.99 30.11
CA GLY A 255 7.04 26.36 29.12
C GLY A 255 5.61 25.91 29.47
N MET A 256 5.48 24.79 30.20
CA MET A 256 4.18 24.35 30.70
C MET A 256 3.71 25.21 31.88
N GLU A 257 4.63 25.58 32.79
CA GLU A 257 4.35 26.43 33.96
C GLU A 257 3.97 27.86 33.56
N GLU A 258 4.71 28.45 32.63
CA GLU A 258 4.49 29.81 32.10
C GLU A 258 3.46 29.85 30.96
N LYS A 259 2.92 28.69 30.56
CA LYS A 259 1.89 28.55 29.53
C LYS A 259 2.28 29.17 28.18
N TRP A 260 3.46 28.82 27.67
CA TRP A 260 3.96 29.30 26.37
C TRP A 260 3.09 28.95 25.15
N TYR A 261 2.06 28.11 25.33
CA TYR A 261 1.05 27.82 24.33
C TYR A 261 0.04 28.95 24.09
N LEU A 262 0.00 29.97 24.95
CA LEU A 262 -0.93 31.08 24.85
C LEU A 262 -0.49 32.10 23.78
N PRO A 263 -1.42 32.70 23.01
CA PRO A 263 -1.07 33.61 21.92
C PRO A 263 -0.35 34.89 22.40
N GLU A 264 -0.61 35.32 23.63
CA GLU A 264 -0.02 36.50 24.30
C GLU A 264 1.39 36.27 24.89
N THR A 265 1.94 35.06 24.82
CA THR A 265 3.30 34.78 25.31
C THR A 265 4.32 35.67 24.61
N ASP A 266 5.14 36.39 25.39
CA ASP A 266 6.25 37.17 24.86
C ASP A 266 7.35 36.25 24.34
N ILE A 267 7.56 36.31 23.02
CA ILE A 267 8.58 35.52 22.31
C ILE A 267 9.74 36.38 21.82
N SER A 268 9.89 37.62 22.31
CA SER A 268 10.97 38.53 21.89
C SER A 268 12.38 37.96 22.12
N THR A 269 12.52 37.02 23.04
CA THR A 269 13.77 36.33 23.37
C THR A 269 13.93 34.97 22.69
N TRP A 270 12.92 34.49 21.97
CA TRP A 270 12.97 33.19 21.30
C TRP A 270 13.85 33.28 20.06
N LYS A 271 14.60 32.20 19.81
CA LYS A 271 15.44 32.08 18.62
C LYS A 271 14.61 31.60 17.43
N THR A 272 15.21 31.51 16.25
CA THR A 272 14.56 30.97 15.05
C THR A 272 15.25 29.71 14.55
N ILE A 273 14.48 28.77 14.01
CA ILE A 273 14.98 27.51 13.41
C ILE A 273 14.23 27.22 12.12
N GLU A 274 14.89 26.61 11.14
CA GLU A 274 14.26 26.17 9.89
C GLU A 274 13.60 24.80 10.08
N VAL A 275 12.37 24.66 9.57
CA VAL A 275 11.58 23.43 9.58
C VAL A 275 11.17 23.11 8.13
N PRO A 276 11.25 21.85 7.67
CA PRO A 276 11.58 20.64 8.42
C PRO A 276 13.07 20.47 8.66
N SER A 277 13.44 20.01 9.87
CA SER A 277 14.82 19.65 10.20
C SER A 277 14.88 18.93 11.54
N TRP A 278 15.95 18.18 11.75
CA TRP A 278 16.45 17.90 13.09
C TRP A 278 17.01 19.16 13.73
N TRP A 279 16.80 19.34 15.02
CA TRP A 279 17.41 20.46 15.71
C TRP A 279 18.91 20.24 15.97
N GLU A 280 19.39 19.00 15.99
CA GLU A 280 20.81 18.65 16.22
C GLU A 280 21.69 19.04 15.05
N ASP A 281 21.14 18.99 13.84
CA ASP A 281 21.86 19.38 12.62
C ASP A 281 21.89 20.91 12.44
N GLN A 282 21.26 21.66 13.36
CA GLN A 282 21.27 23.12 13.41
C GLN A 282 21.86 23.62 14.74
N GLU A 283 21.01 24.00 15.68
CA GLU A 283 21.39 24.82 16.85
C GLU A 283 21.50 24.00 18.15
N LEU A 284 21.02 22.75 18.18
CA LEU A 284 20.83 21.96 19.41
C LEU A 284 21.51 20.58 19.35
N PRO A 285 22.83 20.47 19.16
CA PRO A 285 23.51 19.19 19.05
C PRO A 285 23.40 18.35 20.34
N GLY A 286 22.91 17.12 20.20
CA GLY A 286 22.78 16.14 21.29
C GLY A 286 21.81 16.58 22.39
N PHE A 287 20.76 17.34 22.04
CA PHE A 287 19.75 17.77 22.99
C PHE A 287 18.57 16.82 22.98
N ASP A 288 18.36 16.12 24.10
CA ASP A 288 17.14 15.37 24.35
C ASP A 288 16.26 16.13 25.37
N GLY A 289 14.96 16.21 25.09
CA GLY A 289 13.98 16.83 25.98
C GLY A 289 12.91 17.66 25.25
N ALA A 290 12.41 18.70 25.91
CA ALA A 290 11.33 19.53 25.41
C ALA A 290 11.84 20.76 24.65
N VAL A 291 11.35 20.97 23.43
CA VAL A 291 11.53 22.18 22.65
C VAL A 291 10.16 22.70 22.19
N TRP A 292 9.94 24.00 22.36
CA TRP A 292 8.72 24.68 21.93
C TRP A 292 8.94 25.38 20.61
N PHE A 293 7.95 25.30 19.72
CA PHE A 293 7.92 25.95 18.43
C PHE A 293 6.66 26.80 18.33
N ARG A 294 6.78 28.00 17.78
CA ARG A 294 5.66 28.91 17.54
C ARG A 294 5.76 29.55 16.17
N LYS A 295 4.61 29.67 15.51
CA LYS A 295 4.48 30.38 14.24
C LYS A 295 3.10 30.96 14.07
N SER A 296 3.01 32.05 13.31
CA SER A 296 1.73 32.60 12.87
C SER A 296 1.37 32.09 11.48
N PHE A 297 0.09 31.88 11.21
CA PHE A 297 -0.40 31.52 9.89
C PHE A 297 -1.77 32.12 9.60
N ASP A 298 -2.02 32.30 8.31
CA ASP A 298 -3.31 32.72 7.78
C ASP A 298 -4.03 31.52 7.16
N LEU A 299 -5.36 31.56 7.20
CA LEU A 299 -6.15 30.58 6.48
C LEU A 299 -6.10 30.86 4.96
N PRO A 300 -6.27 29.83 4.11
CA PRO A 300 -6.53 30.06 2.70
C PRO A 300 -7.70 31.03 2.51
N LYS A 301 -7.56 31.99 1.58
CA LYS A 301 -8.57 33.06 1.37
C LYS A 301 -9.99 32.54 1.14
N ASP A 302 -10.12 31.36 0.54
CA ASP A 302 -11.39 30.71 0.21
C ASP A 302 -11.78 29.59 1.19
N PHE A 303 -11.21 29.56 2.40
CA PHE A 303 -11.56 28.57 3.40
C PHE A 303 -13.03 28.73 3.85
N LYS A 304 -13.86 27.73 3.54
CA LYS A 304 -15.31 27.68 3.85
C LYS A 304 -15.72 26.42 4.60
N ALA A 305 -14.78 25.56 4.98
CA ALA A 305 -15.07 24.29 5.63
C ALA A 305 -15.39 24.48 7.13
N GLU A 306 -16.20 23.59 7.69
CA GLU A 306 -16.50 23.58 9.14
C GLU A 306 -15.28 23.26 10.00
N HIS A 307 -14.28 22.60 9.40
CA HIS A 307 -13.03 22.22 10.04
C HIS A 307 -11.84 22.49 9.12
N PHE A 308 -10.76 22.98 9.72
CA PHE A 308 -9.44 23.05 9.08
C PHE A 308 -8.67 21.77 9.42
N LEU A 309 -8.25 21.03 8.41
CA LEU A 309 -7.39 19.86 8.61
C LEU A 309 -5.95 20.35 8.79
N LEU A 310 -5.42 20.20 9.99
CA LEU A 310 -4.02 20.48 10.31
C LEU A 310 -3.20 19.21 10.14
N GLN A 311 -2.40 19.15 9.07
CA GLN A 311 -1.53 18.02 8.77
C GLN A 311 -0.07 18.39 9.08
N LEU A 312 0.46 17.83 10.17
CA LEU A 312 1.83 18.09 10.65
C LEU A 312 2.81 16.94 10.38
N ASN A 313 2.40 15.95 9.58
CA ASN A 313 3.21 14.77 9.20
C ASN A 313 3.76 14.03 10.44
N GLN A 314 5.02 13.57 10.40
CA GLN A 314 5.70 12.89 11.51
C GLN A 314 6.52 13.89 12.33
N ILE A 315 6.47 13.76 13.66
CA ILE A 315 7.20 14.59 14.63
C ILE A 315 7.87 13.65 15.62
N ASP A 316 9.14 13.89 15.93
CA ASP A 316 9.94 13.07 16.84
C ASP A 316 9.94 13.63 18.26
N ASP A 317 9.73 12.85 19.33
CA ASP A 317 9.04 11.56 19.42
C ASP A 317 7.56 11.78 19.73
N TYR A 318 7.31 12.76 20.60
CA TYR A 318 5.99 13.12 21.13
C TYR A 318 5.72 14.60 20.93
N ASP A 319 4.46 14.96 20.71
CA ASP A 319 4.06 16.34 20.51
C ASP A 319 2.75 16.69 21.20
N MET A 320 2.65 17.95 21.59
CA MET A 320 1.39 18.61 21.90
C MET A 320 1.23 19.82 21.01
N VAL A 321 0.00 20.03 20.51
CA VAL A 321 -0.30 21.08 19.54
C VAL A 321 -1.43 21.94 20.06
N TRP A 322 -1.22 23.26 19.99
CA TRP A 322 -2.21 24.27 20.31
C TRP A 322 -2.40 25.22 19.13
N ILE A 323 -3.64 25.68 18.98
CA ILE A 323 -3.98 26.79 18.11
C ILE A 323 -4.70 27.84 18.95
N ASN A 324 -4.21 29.08 18.89
CA ASN A 324 -4.78 30.22 19.60
C ASN A 324 -4.98 29.94 21.11
N GLY A 325 -4.04 29.21 21.73
CA GLY A 325 -4.09 28.85 23.16
C GLY A 325 -4.92 27.60 23.50
N VAL A 326 -5.63 27.00 22.55
CA VAL A 326 -6.45 25.81 22.76
C VAL A 326 -5.74 24.57 22.23
N LYS A 327 -5.63 23.51 23.05
CA LYS A 327 -5.02 22.25 22.64
C LYS A 327 -5.89 21.59 21.57
N VAL A 328 -5.32 21.33 20.40
CA VAL A 328 -6.00 20.70 19.27
C VAL A 328 -5.57 19.26 19.02
N GLY A 329 -4.41 18.87 19.57
CA GLY A 329 -3.85 17.56 19.30
C GLY A 329 -2.70 17.18 20.23
N GLU A 330 -2.43 15.89 20.26
CA GLU A 330 -1.23 15.28 20.82
C GLU A 330 -0.95 13.98 20.08
N GLY A 331 0.31 13.59 20.01
CA GLY A 331 0.70 12.34 19.39
C GLY A 331 1.93 11.74 20.03
N PHE A 332 2.04 10.41 19.89
CA PHE A 332 3.10 9.62 20.48
C PHE A 332 3.77 8.74 19.42
N GLY A 333 5.10 8.59 19.47
CA GLY A 333 5.90 7.83 18.52
C GLY A 333 6.28 8.65 17.27
N ASN A 334 7.54 8.56 16.87
CA ASN A 334 8.09 9.33 15.76
C ASN A 334 7.65 8.90 14.34
N GLN A 335 7.04 7.73 14.17
CA GLN A 335 6.55 7.26 12.87
C GLN A 335 5.08 7.57 12.63
N ASN A 336 4.33 7.97 13.65
CA ASN A 336 2.90 8.21 13.50
C ASN A 336 2.61 9.57 12.83
N TRP A 337 1.60 9.61 11.97
CA TRP A 337 1.20 10.85 11.30
C TRP A 337 0.28 11.70 12.17
N ARG A 338 0.50 13.01 12.16
CA ARG A 338 -0.25 14.00 12.93
C ARG A 338 -1.25 14.71 12.03
N ASN A 339 -2.53 14.36 12.18
CA ASN A 339 -3.64 14.99 11.46
C ASN A 339 -4.73 15.36 12.47
N TYR A 340 -5.00 16.66 12.63
CA TYR A 340 -5.97 17.18 13.59
C TYR A 340 -7.07 17.98 12.90
N GLN A 341 -8.33 17.72 13.25
CA GLN A 341 -9.46 18.52 12.76
C GLN A 341 -9.69 19.70 13.71
N VAL A 342 -9.42 20.90 13.23
CA VAL A 342 -9.55 22.13 14.01
C VAL A 342 -10.87 22.80 13.65
N PRO A 343 -11.83 22.94 14.58
CA PRO A 343 -13.09 23.62 14.30
C PRO A 343 -12.91 25.06 13.81
N ALA A 344 -13.65 25.46 12.77
CA ALA A 344 -13.52 26.78 12.16
C ALA A 344 -13.76 27.94 13.14
N HIS A 345 -14.63 27.76 14.14
CA HIS A 345 -14.90 28.79 15.15
C HIS A 345 -13.71 29.09 16.08
N MET A 346 -12.68 28.25 16.09
CA MET A 346 -11.43 28.48 16.83
C MET A 346 -10.40 29.30 16.03
N LEU A 347 -10.67 29.52 14.75
CA LEU A 347 -9.74 30.10 13.79
C LEU A 347 -10.19 31.49 13.37
N LYS A 348 -9.19 32.33 13.06
CA LYS A 348 -9.34 33.64 12.47
C LYS A 348 -8.94 33.58 10.99
N PRO A 349 -9.36 34.53 10.14
CA PRO A 349 -8.86 34.59 8.76
C PRO A 349 -7.34 34.77 8.69
N THR A 350 -6.78 35.61 9.56
CA THR A 350 -5.34 35.89 9.66
C THR A 350 -4.85 35.80 11.09
N ASP A 351 -3.53 35.76 11.26
CA ASP A 351 -2.86 35.87 12.57
C ASP A 351 -3.28 34.79 13.58
N ASN A 352 -3.52 33.57 13.09
CA ASN A 352 -3.64 32.42 13.96
C ASN A 352 -2.26 32.05 14.48
N VAL A 353 -2.17 31.68 15.75
CA VAL A 353 -0.93 31.23 16.37
C VAL A 353 -1.00 29.72 16.54
N ILE A 354 -0.04 29.01 15.94
CA ILE A 354 0.21 27.60 16.22
C ILE A 354 1.40 27.48 17.16
N VAL A 355 1.24 26.70 18.22
CA VAL A 355 2.31 26.31 19.14
C VAL A 355 2.41 24.80 19.17
N ILE A 356 3.63 24.28 19.02
CA ILE A 356 3.93 22.86 19.07
C ILE A 356 5.03 22.66 20.11
N ARG A 357 4.76 21.83 21.11
CA ARG A 357 5.79 21.35 22.03
C ARG A 357 6.21 19.97 21.59
N VAL A 358 7.46 19.84 21.18
CA VAL A 358 8.10 18.58 20.80
C VAL A 358 8.89 18.06 21.99
N PHE A 359 8.77 16.76 22.28
CA PHE A 359 9.47 16.10 23.37
C PHE A 359 10.20 14.86 22.83
N ASP A 360 11.51 15.01 22.67
CA ASP A 360 12.42 13.96 22.24
C ASP A 360 12.95 13.22 23.48
N ILE A 361 12.90 11.88 23.42
CA ILE A 361 13.35 10.99 24.50
C ILE A 361 14.61 10.20 24.13
N GLY A 362 15.30 10.59 23.07
CA GLY A 362 16.59 10.06 22.69
C GLY A 362 16.77 10.00 21.18
N GLY A 363 17.86 10.55 20.69
CA GLY A 363 18.27 10.39 19.30
C GLY A 363 18.48 11.73 18.64
N LYS A 364 17.79 11.96 17.53
CA LYS A 364 17.64 13.31 16.97
C LYS A 364 16.20 13.72 17.16
N GLY A 365 15.96 14.96 17.54
CA GLY A 365 14.63 15.48 17.79
C GLY A 365 14.21 16.63 16.87
N GLY A 366 12.90 16.84 16.77
CA GLY A 366 12.32 17.98 16.08
C GLY A 366 11.17 17.67 15.12
N MET A 367 10.75 18.70 14.41
CA MET A 367 9.78 18.59 13.32
C MET A 367 10.54 18.35 12.01
N TYR A 368 10.85 17.08 11.75
CA TYR A 368 11.85 16.70 10.76
C TYR A 368 11.27 16.28 9.39
N SER A 369 10.01 15.89 9.33
CA SER A 369 9.43 15.32 8.11
C SER A 369 8.95 16.38 7.12
N GLY A 370 9.22 16.15 5.82
CA GLY A 370 8.82 17.03 4.73
C GLY A 370 7.31 17.06 4.49
N ALA A 371 6.78 18.20 4.03
CA ALA A 371 5.35 18.38 3.75
C ALA A 371 4.93 17.86 2.37
N ILE A 372 5.24 16.61 2.01
CA ILE A 372 4.78 16.04 0.73
C ILE A 372 3.24 15.93 0.69
N TRP A 373 2.62 15.67 1.85
CA TRP A 373 1.16 15.56 2.01
C TRP A 373 0.60 16.44 3.15
N GLY A 374 1.41 17.37 3.66
CA GLY A 374 1.11 18.21 4.82
C GLY A 374 0.75 19.65 4.47
N ASN A 375 0.23 20.40 5.44
CA ASN A 375 0.01 21.83 5.24
C ASN A 375 1.36 22.57 5.13
N PRO A 376 1.53 23.50 4.17
CA PRO A 376 2.76 24.28 4.02
C PRO A 376 3.06 25.17 5.23
N ILE A 377 2.12 25.30 6.18
CA ILE A 377 2.30 25.97 7.47
C ILE A 377 3.54 25.47 8.21
N LEU A 378 3.87 24.18 8.07
CA LEU A 378 5.08 23.58 8.65
C LEU A 378 6.38 24.18 8.11
N LEU A 379 6.41 24.65 6.86
CA LEU A 379 7.65 24.94 6.15
C LEU A 379 8.23 26.32 6.47
N GLY A 380 9.55 26.41 6.58
CA GLY A 380 10.32 27.63 6.78
C GLY A 380 10.60 27.94 8.25
N LYS A 381 10.81 29.22 8.55
CA LYS A 381 11.24 29.67 9.88
C LYS A 381 10.14 29.55 10.94
N TRP A 382 10.51 29.00 12.08
CA TRP A 382 9.74 28.97 13.32
C TRP A 382 10.49 29.68 14.43
N SER A 383 9.78 30.38 15.31
CA SER A 383 10.35 30.77 16.60
C SER A 383 10.41 29.55 17.49
N TYR A 384 11.52 29.34 18.21
CA TYR A 384 11.67 28.21 19.11
C TYR A 384 12.35 28.58 20.43
N GLN A 385 12.09 27.76 21.45
CA GLN A 385 12.68 27.89 22.78
C GLN A 385 12.92 26.52 23.40
N GLN A 386 14.14 26.30 23.92
CA GLN A 386 14.48 25.12 24.71
C GLN A 386 13.80 25.20 26.08
N ASP A 387 13.33 24.07 26.58
CA ASP A 387 12.64 23.97 27.86
C ASP A 387 13.34 22.96 28.78
N LEU A 388 12.78 21.77 28.92
CA LEU A 388 13.29 20.73 29.80
C LEU A 388 14.36 19.92 29.08
N LYS A 389 15.57 19.83 29.64
CA LYS A 389 16.58 18.84 29.23
C LYS A 389 16.43 17.56 30.04
N ILE A 390 16.60 16.41 29.40
CA ILE A 390 16.59 15.09 30.06
C ILE A 390 17.88 14.32 29.78
N ASP A 391 18.04 13.18 30.45
CA ASP A 391 19.03 12.16 30.11
C ASP A 391 18.31 10.99 29.42
N ALA A 392 18.44 10.91 28.09
CA ALA A 392 17.78 9.89 27.28
C ALA A 392 18.18 8.44 27.64
N ALA A 393 19.37 8.24 28.23
CA ALA A 393 19.84 6.91 28.61
C ALA A 393 19.05 6.33 29.80
N THR A 394 18.53 7.18 30.67
CA THR A 394 17.81 6.78 31.89
C THR A 394 16.33 7.14 31.88
N PHE A 395 15.88 7.90 30.87
CA PHE A 395 14.50 8.36 30.78
C PHE A 395 13.51 7.20 30.56
N PRO A 396 12.38 7.14 31.30
CA PRO A 396 11.41 6.05 31.16
C PRO A 396 10.60 6.21 29.87
N LYS A 397 10.91 5.37 28.87
CA LYS A 397 10.24 5.38 27.57
C LYS A 397 8.92 4.60 27.63
N PRO A 398 7.76 5.24 27.38
CA PRO A 398 6.50 4.51 27.32
C PRO A 398 6.46 3.64 26.06
N HIS A 399 5.84 2.47 26.17
CA HIS A 399 5.63 1.60 25.01
C HIS A 399 4.35 2.03 24.28
N VAL A 400 4.51 2.57 23.08
CA VAL A 400 3.42 3.06 22.22
C VAL A 400 3.43 2.34 20.88
N VAL A 401 2.29 2.36 20.18
CA VAL A 401 2.26 1.96 18.77
C VAL A 401 3.07 3.00 18.00
N ASN A 402 4.03 2.57 17.19
CA ASN A 402 4.89 3.45 16.42
C ASN A 402 5.14 2.82 15.06
N VAL A 403 4.32 3.16 14.06
CA VAL A 403 4.32 2.49 12.77
C VAL A 403 4.12 3.46 11.61
N SER A 404 4.76 3.12 10.49
CA SER A 404 4.48 3.69 9.18
C SER A 404 3.79 2.65 8.30
N PRO A 405 2.63 2.97 7.67
CA PRO A 405 2.01 2.06 6.72
C PRO A 405 2.89 1.76 5.51
N PHE A 406 3.85 2.64 5.20
CA PHE A 406 4.60 2.62 3.96
C PHE A 406 5.75 1.61 3.96
N SER A 407 6.35 1.35 5.12
CA SER A 407 7.57 0.54 5.22
C SER A 407 7.64 -0.39 6.43
N THR A 408 6.82 -0.19 7.47
CA THR A 408 6.85 -1.09 8.64
C THR A 408 6.45 -2.51 8.20
N PRO A 409 7.29 -3.53 8.43
CA PRO A 409 7.01 -4.87 7.91
C PRO A 409 5.73 -5.49 8.47
N ALA A 410 5.01 -6.25 7.64
CA ALA A 410 3.80 -7.03 7.93
C ALA A 410 2.52 -6.31 8.36
N VAL A 411 2.54 -5.01 8.65
CA VAL A 411 1.37 -4.34 9.26
C VAL A 411 0.15 -4.28 8.34
N LEU A 412 0.33 -4.03 7.03
CA LEU A 412 -0.78 -4.02 6.07
C LEU A 412 -1.23 -5.44 5.68
N TYR A 413 -0.33 -6.42 5.65
CA TYR A 413 -0.73 -7.81 5.53
C TYR A 413 -1.69 -8.19 6.66
N ASN A 414 -1.31 -7.89 7.90
CA ASN A 414 -2.09 -8.22 9.09
C ASN A 414 -3.45 -7.52 9.10
N GLY A 415 -3.49 -6.24 8.72
CA GLY A 415 -4.71 -5.43 8.74
C GLY A 415 -5.66 -5.67 7.56
N ASN A 416 -5.12 -6.00 6.37
CA ASN A 416 -5.91 -6.00 5.14
C ASN A 416 -5.89 -7.29 4.32
N ILE A 417 -4.82 -8.09 4.34
CA ILE A 417 -4.74 -9.34 3.58
C ILE A 417 -5.19 -10.53 4.44
N ALA A 418 -4.67 -10.65 5.65
CA ALA A 418 -5.00 -11.73 6.57
C ALA A 418 -6.52 -11.91 6.79
N PRO A 419 -7.34 -10.84 6.96
CA PRO A 419 -8.79 -10.98 7.14
C PRO A 419 -9.52 -11.62 5.97
N VAL A 420 -8.95 -11.57 4.76
CA VAL A 420 -9.61 -12.03 3.53
C VAL A 420 -9.08 -13.36 3.01
N THR A 421 -8.07 -13.94 3.67
CA THR A 421 -7.43 -15.23 3.27
C THR A 421 -8.40 -16.41 3.21
N GLN A 422 -9.52 -16.36 3.94
CA GLN A 422 -10.55 -17.39 3.89
C GLN A 422 -11.43 -17.33 2.63
N MET A 423 -11.41 -16.21 1.89
CA MET A 423 -12.29 -16.00 0.74
C MET A 423 -11.89 -16.90 -0.44
N ALA A 424 -12.87 -17.53 -1.08
CA ALA A 424 -12.64 -18.16 -2.39
C ALA A 424 -12.41 -17.08 -3.46
N ILE A 425 -11.36 -17.23 -4.28
CA ILE A 425 -10.98 -16.26 -5.32
C ILE A 425 -10.64 -16.92 -6.65
N LYS A 426 -10.67 -16.11 -7.72
CA LYS A 426 -10.12 -16.46 -9.03
C LYS A 426 -8.62 -16.20 -9.09
N GLY A 427 -8.15 -15.07 -8.56
CA GLY A 427 -6.73 -14.72 -8.55
C GLY A 427 -6.45 -13.31 -8.01
N PHE A 428 -5.21 -12.88 -8.21
CA PHE A 428 -4.69 -11.57 -7.81
C PHE A 428 -4.25 -10.76 -9.03
N ILE A 429 -4.46 -9.44 -8.97
CA ILE A 429 -3.71 -8.47 -9.77
C ILE A 429 -2.90 -7.56 -8.84
N TRP A 430 -1.64 -7.29 -9.20
CA TRP A 430 -0.70 -6.56 -8.36
C TRP A 430 0.00 -5.45 -9.16
N TYR A 431 0.03 -4.23 -8.63
CA TYR A 431 0.79 -3.12 -9.24
C TYR A 431 1.55 -2.35 -8.16
N GLN A 432 2.81 -2.75 -7.99
CA GLN A 432 3.73 -2.18 -7.02
C GLN A 432 5.17 -2.46 -7.42
N GLY A 433 6.06 -1.59 -6.97
CA GLY A 433 7.50 -1.79 -7.01
C GLY A 433 8.25 -0.48 -6.82
N GLU A 434 7.62 0.66 -7.10
CA GLU A 434 8.25 1.97 -7.13
C GLU A 434 8.98 2.30 -5.82
N SER A 435 8.36 2.02 -4.66
CA SER A 435 8.99 2.23 -3.34
C SER A 435 10.16 1.27 -3.04
N ASN A 436 10.31 0.21 -3.83
CA ASN A 436 11.41 -0.76 -3.73
C ASN A 436 12.44 -0.62 -4.87
N ALA A 437 12.29 0.34 -5.80
CA ALA A 437 13.17 0.47 -6.98
C ALA A 437 14.65 0.60 -6.57
N GLY A 438 14.94 1.36 -5.52
CA GLY A 438 16.28 1.48 -4.96
C GLY A 438 16.86 0.20 -4.34
N ARG A 439 16.10 -0.90 -4.26
CA ARG A 439 16.50 -2.20 -3.66
C ARG A 439 16.07 -3.38 -4.55
N ALA A 440 16.15 -3.22 -5.87
CA ALA A 440 15.62 -4.19 -6.83
C ALA A 440 16.15 -5.63 -6.68
N VAL A 441 17.42 -5.81 -6.30
CA VAL A 441 17.98 -7.15 -6.04
C VAL A 441 17.35 -7.84 -4.82
N GLU A 442 17.03 -7.08 -3.77
CA GLU A 442 16.28 -7.61 -2.64
C GLU A 442 14.82 -7.90 -3.04
N TYR A 443 14.19 -6.99 -3.79
CA TYR A 443 12.83 -7.18 -4.32
C TYR A 443 12.68 -8.47 -5.13
N ARG A 444 13.71 -8.85 -5.91
CA ARG A 444 13.78 -10.12 -6.65
C ARG A 444 13.58 -11.35 -5.77
N GLN A 445 13.89 -11.25 -4.49
CA GLN A 445 13.68 -12.31 -3.51
C GLN A 445 12.34 -12.13 -2.78
N LEU A 446 12.02 -10.90 -2.36
CA LEU A 446 10.80 -10.59 -1.61
C LEU A 446 9.52 -10.84 -2.41
N PHE A 447 9.49 -10.45 -3.69
CA PHE A 447 8.28 -10.55 -4.50
C PHE A 447 7.82 -12.00 -4.75
N PRO A 448 8.70 -12.92 -5.20
CA PRO A 448 8.36 -14.34 -5.25
C PRO A 448 8.02 -14.93 -3.87
N ALA A 449 8.65 -14.47 -2.78
CA ALA A 449 8.33 -14.93 -1.42
C ALA A 449 6.91 -14.52 -1.00
N MET A 450 6.52 -13.26 -1.27
CA MET A 450 5.16 -12.76 -1.03
C MET A 450 4.12 -13.55 -1.81
N ILE A 451 4.35 -13.82 -3.11
CA ILE A 451 3.41 -14.59 -3.94
C ILE A 451 3.19 -15.99 -3.36
N ARG A 452 4.28 -16.69 -2.99
CA ARG A 452 4.19 -18.03 -2.39
C ARG A 452 3.47 -17.99 -1.05
N ASP A 453 3.77 -17.00 -0.22
CA ASP A 453 3.10 -16.84 1.06
C ASP A 453 1.62 -16.57 0.88
N TRP A 454 1.20 -15.61 0.08
CA TRP A 454 -0.22 -15.34 -0.16
C TRP A 454 -0.96 -16.59 -0.66
N ARG A 455 -0.39 -17.34 -1.61
CA ARG A 455 -0.98 -18.64 -2.04
C ARG A 455 -1.12 -19.63 -0.89
N LYS A 456 -0.10 -19.75 -0.03
CA LYS A 456 -0.12 -20.58 1.17
C LYS A 456 -1.19 -20.13 2.17
N GLN A 457 -1.37 -18.83 2.37
CA GLN A 457 -2.33 -18.26 3.32
C GLN A 457 -3.78 -18.46 2.83
N PHE A 458 -4.02 -18.28 1.53
CA PHE A 458 -5.33 -18.52 0.91
C PHE A 458 -5.69 -20.00 0.72
N LYS A 459 -4.70 -20.90 0.75
CA LYS A 459 -4.88 -22.37 0.71
C LYS A 459 -5.72 -22.84 -0.50
N GLN A 460 -5.51 -22.21 -1.65
CA GLN A 460 -6.26 -22.48 -2.89
C GLN A 460 -5.36 -22.95 -4.04
N GLY A 461 -4.20 -23.51 -3.70
CA GLY A 461 -3.18 -23.95 -4.66
C GLY A 461 -2.45 -22.76 -5.30
N ASP A 462 -1.93 -22.96 -6.50
CA ASP A 462 -1.29 -21.92 -7.30
C ASP A 462 -2.31 -21.02 -7.98
N VAL A 463 -3.11 -20.30 -7.19
CA VAL A 463 -4.04 -19.31 -7.72
C VAL A 463 -3.30 -18.30 -8.62
N PRO A 464 -3.88 -17.92 -9.78
CA PRO A 464 -3.32 -16.94 -10.69
C PRO A 464 -2.86 -15.67 -9.97
N PHE A 465 -1.62 -15.26 -10.24
CA PHE A 465 -1.04 -14.03 -9.70
C PHE A 465 -0.48 -13.20 -10.85
N LEU A 466 -1.19 -12.14 -11.22
CA LEU A 466 -0.85 -11.29 -12.35
C LEU A 466 -0.31 -9.96 -11.84
N PHE A 467 0.65 -9.38 -12.53
CA PHE A 467 1.21 -8.11 -12.09
C PHE A 467 1.59 -7.19 -13.24
N ALA A 468 1.60 -5.89 -12.97
CA ALA A 468 2.05 -4.88 -13.91
C ALA A 468 3.54 -4.62 -13.73
N GLN A 469 4.29 -4.66 -14.83
CA GLN A 469 5.67 -4.16 -14.85
C GLN A 469 5.67 -2.66 -14.56
N LEU A 470 6.72 -2.12 -13.94
CA LEU A 470 6.82 -0.67 -13.80
C LEU A 470 6.84 0.04 -15.17
N ALA A 471 6.03 1.09 -15.28
CA ALA A 471 5.96 2.00 -16.41
C ALA A 471 7.24 2.87 -16.51
N ASN A 472 7.40 3.64 -17.58
CA ASN A 472 8.47 4.62 -17.74
C ASN A 472 8.32 5.77 -16.74
N TYR A 473 9.44 6.21 -16.19
CA TYR A 473 9.52 7.32 -15.25
C TYR A 473 10.91 7.96 -15.32
N MET A 474 11.00 9.25 -14.99
CA MET A 474 12.20 10.10 -15.07
C MET A 474 12.60 10.50 -16.50
N ALA A 475 13.52 11.46 -16.59
CA ALA A 475 14.07 11.93 -17.85
C ALA A 475 14.87 10.82 -18.55
N GLU A 476 14.81 10.83 -19.89
CA GLU A 476 15.67 10.00 -20.72
C GLU A 476 17.14 10.35 -20.48
N LYS A 477 17.99 9.32 -20.46
CA LYS A 477 19.45 9.51 -20.34
C LYS A 477 20.08 9.52 -21.73
N PRO A 478 21.03 10.44 -22.01
CA PRO A 478 21.67 10.52 -23.31
C PRO A 478 22.53 9.29 -23.61
N GLU A 479 23.06 8.63 -22.59
CA GLU A 479 23.93 7.45 -22.72
C GLU A 479 23.31 6.25 -21.99
N PRO A 480 23.50 5.01 -22.50
CA PRO A 480 23.05 3.81 -21.81
C PRO A 480 23.88 3.59 -20.55
N GLY A 481 23.23 3.10 -19.49
CA GLY A 481 23.90 2.90 -18.21
C GLY A 481 23.09 2.06 -17.23
N GLU A 482 23.53 2.06 -15.97
CA GLU A 482 22.82 1.36 -14.90
C GLU A 482 21.55 2.12 -14.45
N SER A 483 20.54 1.36 -14.05
CA SER A 483 19.21 1.89 -13.70
C SER A 483 18.55 1.01 -12.63
N ASP A 484 18.35 1.60 -11.44
CA ASP A 484 17.63 0.97 -10.33
C ASP A 484 16.20 0.56 -10.78
N TRP A 485 15.58 1.35 -11.66
CA TRP A 485 14.25 1.11 -12.20
C TRP A 485 14.21 -0.07 -13.19
N ALA A 486 15.19 -0.16 -14.10
CA ALA A 486 15.33 -1.29 -15.02
C ALA A 486 15.66 -2.60 -14.28
N GLU A 487 16.48 -2.54 -13.23
CA GLU A 487 16.76 -3.67 -12.34
C GLU A 487 15.49 -4.18 -11.66
N LEU A 488 14.59 -3.27 -11.27
CA LEU A 488 13.32 -3.65 -10.66
C LEU A 488 12.37 -4.27 -11.69
N ARG A 489 12.30 -3.75 -12.93
CA ARG A 489 11.57 -4.40 -14.03
C ARG A 489 12.11 -5.81 -14.29
N GLU A 490 13.43 -6.00 -14.22
CA GLU A 490 14.06 -7.32 -14.30
C GLU A 490 13.64 -8.22 -13.11
N ALA A 491 13.59 -7.67 -11.89
CA ALA A 491 13.13 -8.40 -10.71
C ALA A 491 11.66 -8.86 -10.84
N GLN A 492 10.78 -8.00 -11.37
CA GLN A 492 9.39 -8.34 -11.70
C GLN A 492 9.34 -9.45 -12.77
N ALA A 493 10.11 -9.33 -13.86
CA ALA A 493 10.17 -10.35 -14.91
C ALA A 493 10.64 -11.71 -14.38
N LYS A 494 11.62 -11.73 -13.46
CA LYS A 494 12.11 -12.97 -12.82
C LYS A 494 11.05 -13.67 -11.96
N ALA A 495 10.02 -12.96 -11.48
CA ALA A 495 8.91 -13.59 -10.77
C ALA A 495 8.05 -14.49 -11.68
N LEU A 496 8.14 -14.35 -13.01
CA LEU A 496 7.47 -15.24 -13.98
C LEU A 496 7.97 -16.70 -13.93
N ALA A 497 9.08 -16.97 -13.24
CA ALA A 497 9.52 -18.33 -12.97
C ALA A 497 8.55 -19.12 -12.05
N LEU A 498 7.65 -18.44 -11.35
CA LEU A 498 6.59 -19.07 -10.56
C LEU A 498 5.43 -19.56 -11.46
N PRO A 499 4.83 -20.72 -11.17
CA PRO A 499 3.67 -21.20 -11.93
C PRO A 499 2.48 -20.24 -11.80
N ASN A 500 1.60 -20.25 -12.80
CA ASN A 500 0.36 -19.44 -12.83
C ASN A 500 0.61 -17.96 -12.52
N THR A 501 1.69 -17.41 -13.07
CA THR A 501 1.99 -15.98 -13.03
C THR A 501 1.95 -15.36 -14.42
N GLY A 502 1.62 -14.08 -14.47
CA GLY A 502 1.56 -13.30 -15.70
C GLY A 502 1.98 -11.86 -15.46
N MET A 503 2.59 -11.23 -16.46
CA MET A 503 3.10 -9.87 -16.34
C MET A 503 2.61 -9.03 -17.51
N ALA A 504 1.90 -7.95 -17.21
CA ALA A 504 1.61 -6.90 -18.17
C ALA A 504 2.87 -6.04 -18.37
N VAL A 505 3.52 -6.16 -19.54
CA VAL A 505 4.66 -5.30 -19.93
C VAL A 505 4.13 -3.88 -20.19
N LEU A 506 4.76 -2.88 -19.58
CA LEU A 506 4.32 -1.47 -19.63
C LEU A 506 5.41 -0.51 -20.14
N ILE A 507 6.42 -1.02 -20.84
CA ILE A 507 7.60 -0.23 -21.24
C ILE A 507 7.32 0.91 -22.23
N ASP A 508 6.14 0.94 -22.83
CA ASP A 508 5.62 1.98 -23.74
C ASP A 508 4.58 2.88 -23.05
N ILE A 509 4.40 2.76 -21.74
CA ILE A 509 3.48 3.56 -20.93
C ILE A 509 4.31 4.34 -19.90
N GLY A 510 3.89 5.57 -19.58
CA GLY A 510 4.51 6.41 -18.54
C GLY A 510 4.94 7.77 -19.06
N GLU A 511 5.17 8.70 -18.14
CA GLU A 511 5.59 10.07 -18.43
C GLU A 511 6.85 10.40 -17.61
N ALA A 512 7.79 11.15 -18.18
CA ALA A 512 9.06 11.45 -17.51
C ALA A 512 8.88 12.18 -16.17
N GLY A 513 7.90 13.08 -16.09
CA GLY A 513 7.64 13.93 -14.91
C GLY A 513 6.59 13.41 -13.94
N ASP A 514 5.93 12.27 -14.23
CA ASP A 514 4.88 11.72 -13.37
C ASP A 514 5.08 10.21 -13.21
N ILE A 515 5.26 9.77 -11.97
CA ILE A 515 5.39 8.36 -11.62
C ILE A 515 4.06 7.60 -11.80
N HIS A 516 2.95 8.31 -12.01
CA HIS A 516 1.60 7.77 -12.17
C HIS A 516 1.09 7.86 -13.62
N PRO A 517 1.37 6.84 -14.48
CA PRO A 517 0.89 6.81 -15.87
C PRO A 517 -0.59 7.07 -16.01
N LYS A 518 -0.98 8.00 -16.89
CA LYS A 518 -2.40 8.29 -17.13
C LYS A 518 -3.09 7.21 -17.95
N ASN A 519 -2.37 6.49 -18.81
CA ASN A 519 -2.92 5.38 -19.60
C ASN A 519 -3.13 4.10 -18.76
N LYS A 520 -4.02 4.18 -17.76
CA LYS A 520 -4.44 3.03 -16.93
C LYS A 520 -5.31 2.03 -17.67
N MET A 521 -5.91 2.46 -18.78
CA MET A 521 -6.76 1.61 -19.60
C MET A 521 -5.98 0.47 -20.22
N ASP A 522 -4.81 0.76 -20.82
CA ASP A 522 -4.00 -0.29 -21.42
C ASP A 522 -3.31 -1.17 -20.38
N VAL A 523 -2.97 -0.62 -19.20
CA VAL A 523 -2.53 -1.44 -18.06
C VAL A 523 -3.58 -2.48 -17.69
N GLY A 524 -4.83 -2.06 -17.45
CA GLY A 524 -5.92 -2.96 -17.09
C GLY A 524 -6.21 -3.99 -18.18
N ARG A 525 -6.20 -3.58 -19.46
CA ARG A 525 -6.41 -4.47 -20.61
C ARG A 525 -5.31 -5.52 -20.74
N ARG A 526 -4.03 -5.14 -20.58
CA ARG A 526 -2.91 -6.09 -20.64
C ARG A 526 -2.96 -7.09 -19.49
N LEU A 527 -3.33 -6.65 -18.29
CA LEU A 527 -3.61 -7.58 -17.17
C LEU A 527 -4.78 -8.53 -17.49
N ALA A 528 -5.81 -8.05 -18.20
CA ALA A 528 -6.93 -8.90 -18.60
C ALA A 528 -6.52 -9.94 -19.66
N LEU A 529 -5.65 -9.59 -20.61
CA LEU A 529 -5.04 -10.56 -21.54
C LEU A 529 -4.25 -11.64 -20.78
N GLU A 530 -3.42 -11.24 -19.82
CA GLU A 530 -2.69 -12.18 -18.96
C GLU A 530 -3.64 -13.06 -18.13
N ALA A 531 -4.80 -12.55 -17.69
CA ALA A 531 -5.82 -13.34 -17.02
C ALA A 531 -6.47 -14.35 -17.96
N LEU A 532 -6.92 -13.93 -19.14
CA LEU A 532 -7.53 -14.80 -20.15
C LEU A 532 -6.59 -15.95 -20.53
N TYR A 533 -5.30 -15.67 -20.69
CA TYR A 533 -4.28 -16.69 -20.94
C TYR A 533 -3.99 -17.57 -19.71
N THR A 534 -3.63 -16.97 -18.58
CA THR A 534 -3.08 -17.68 -17.41
C THR A 534 -4.16 -18.35 -16.55
N ALA A 535 -5.29 -17.66 -16.33
CA ALA A 535 -6.35 -18.11 -15.42
C ALA A 535 -7.50 -18.84 -16.12
N TYR A 536 -7.73 -18.53 -17.40
CA TYR A 536 -8.82 -19.13 -18.19
C TYR A 536 -8.33 -20.00 -19.35
N HIS A 537 -7.02 -20.12 -19.55
CA HIS A 537 -6.39 -20.97 -20.57
C HIS A 537 -6.94 -20.73 -21.98
N LYS A 538 -7.29 -19.47 -22.28
CA LYS A 538 -7.71 -19.08 -23.63
C LYS A 538 -6.50 -19.07 -24.55
N ASN A 539 -6.69 -19.59 -25.76
CA ASN A 539 -5.66 -19.54 -26.81
C ASN A 539 -5.62 -18.15 -27.44
N ILE A 540 -4.91 -17.22 -26.79
CA ILE A 540 -4.75 -15.83 -27.22
C ILE A 540 -3.29 -15.37 -27.05
N ILE A 541 -2.91 -14.31 -27.73
CA ILE A 541 -1.64 -13.62 -27.52
C ILE A 541 -1.81 -12.65 -26.34
N SER A 542 -1.09 -12.90 -25.24
CA SER A 542 -1.10 -12.01 -24.06
C SER A 542 0.22 -11.29 -23.82
N LYS A 543 1.30 -11.71 -24.49
CA LYS A 543 2.67 -11.22 -24.29
C LYS A 543 3.26 -10.66 -25.58
N GLY A 544 4.00 -9.57 -25.45
CA GLY A 544 4.86 -9.05 -26.51
C GLY A 544 6.16 -9.86 -26.66
N PRO A 545 7.03 -9.48 -27.61
CA PRO A 545 8.29 -10.16 -27.85
C PRO A 545 9.11 -10.35 -26.57
N THR A 546 9.41 -11.58 -26.22
CA THR A 546 10.16 -11.94 -25.00
C THR A 546 11.50 -12.54 -25.38
N TYR A 547 12.60 -11.99 -24.85
CA TYR A 547 13.96 -12.49 -25.13
C TYR A 547 14.08 -13.99 -24.84
N ALA A 548 14.65 -14.74 -25.78
CA ALA A 548 14.91 -16.18 -25.65
C ALA A 548 16.40 -16.54 -25.75
N GLY A 549 17.20 -15.74 -26.45
CA GLY A 549 18.62 -16.00 -26.62
C GLY A 549 19.26 -15.03 -27.61
N MET A 550 20.58 -15.12 -27.74
CA MET A 550 21.33 -14.35 -28.73
C MET A 550 22.45 -15.19 -29.37
N GLU A 551 22.86 -14.76 -30.55
CA GLU A 551 23.97 -15.31 -31.33
C GLU A 551 24.90 -14.16 -31.77
N ILE A 552 26.22 -14.31 -31.60
CA ILE A 552 27.19 -13.35 -32.13
C ILE A 552 27.55 -13.74 -33.57
N LYS A 553 27.33 -12.83 -34.53
CA LYS A 553 27.71 -12.99 -35.95
C LYS A 553 28.63 -11.86 -36.38
N GLY A 554 29.93 -12.14 -36.41
CA GLY A 554 30.94 -11.13 -36.76
C GLY A 554 30.92 -9.96 -35.78
N ASP A 555 30.58 -8.77 -36.26
CA ASP A 555 30.47 -7.53 -35.49
C ASP A 555 29.03 -7.21 -35.03
N SER A 556 28.10 -8.16 -35.15
CA SER A 556 26.69 -8.01 -34.75
C SER A 556 26.23 -9.08 -33.76
N ILE A 557 25.16 -8.77 -33.02
CA ILE A 557 24.41 -9.72 -32.20
C ILE A 557 23.02 -9.91 -32.80
N VAL A 558 22.64 -11.16 -33.05
CA VAL A 558 21.29 -11.56 -33.44
C VAL A 558 20.51 -11.94 -32.18
N VAL A 559 19.42 -11.24 -31.90
CA VAL A 559 18.53 -11.47 -30.76
C VAL A 559 17.33 -12.29 -31.21
N HIS A 560 17.07 -13.39 -30.51
CA HIS A 560 15.95 -14.28 -30.73
C HIS A 560 14.88 -14.13 -29.65
N TYR A 561 13.63 -14.31 -30.04
CA TYR A 561 12.46 -14.16 -29.18
C TYR A 561 11.73 -15.48 -28.99
N ALA A 562 11.04 -15.63 -27.87
CA ALA A 562 10.33 -16.84 -27.51
C ALA A 562 9.21 -17.12 -28.51
N LYS A 563 9.06 -18.39 -28.89
CA LYS A 563 8.01 -18.86 -29.79
C LYS A 563 6.63 -18.41 -29.31
N GLY A 564 5.82 -17.87 -30.22
CA GLY A 564 4.50 -17.33 -29.92
C GLY A 564 4.52 -15.84 -29.50
N THR A 565 5.70 -15.27 -29.33
CA THR A 565 5.91 -13.82 -29.12
C THR A 565 6.72 -13.17 -30.25
N ASP A 566 7.24 -13.98 -31.16
CA ASP A 566 8.27 -13.69 -32.16
C ASP A 566 7.71 -13.18 -33.50
N GLN A 567 6.41 -12.89 -33.59
CA GLN A 567 5.83 -12.18 -34.73
C GLN A 567 6.15 -10.69 -34.63
N LEU A 568 7.43 -10.34 -34.79
CA LEU A 568 7.95 -9.00 -34.58
C LEU A 568 7.36 -8.00 -35.57
N TYR A 569 7.07 -6.80 -35.06
CA TYR A 569 6.51 -5.71 -35.82
C TYR A 569 7.13 -4.39 -35.36
N SER A 570 7.51 -3.57 -36.33
CA SER A 570 7.83 -2.16 -36.14
C SER A 570 7.32 -1.36 -37.33
N LYS A 571 6.93 -0.10 -37.07
CA LYS A 571 6.61 0.87 -38.12
C LYS A 571 7.85 1.54 -38.72
N HIS A 572 9.01 1.35 -38.09
CA HIS A 572 10.26 2.00 -38.45
C HIS A 572 11.26 0.96 -38.98
N GLU A 573 12.19 1.39 -39.82
CA GLU A 573 13.28 0.54 -40.31
C GLU A 573 14.21 0.14 -39.17
N TYR A 574 14.61 1.12 -38.35
CA TYR A 574 15.46 0.92 -37.19
C TYR A 574 14.66 0.76 -35.91
N ILE A 575 15.12 -0.13 -35.05
CA ILE A 575 14.55 -0.42 -33.74
C ILE A 575 15.29 0.37 -32.66
N GLU A 576 14.54 1.13 -31.88
CA GLU A 576 15.05 1.95 -30.79
C GLU A 576 15.22 1.16 -29.49
N GLY A 577 16.06 1.67 -28.59
CA GLY A 577 16.21 1.16 -27.22
C GLY A 577 17.22 0.02 -27.03
N PHE A 578 17.99 -0.33 -28.07
CA PHE A 578 19.09 -1.29 -27.95
C PHE A 578 20.42 -0.63 -27.59
N ALA A 579 21.14 -1.21 -26.63
CA ALA A 579 22.53 -0.87 -26.34
C ALA A 579 23.42 -2.11 -26.44
N ILE A 580 24.61 -1.98 -27.01
CA ILE A 580 25.57 -3.06 -27.25
C ILE A 580 26.92 -2.74 -26.60
N ALA A 581 27.62 -3.76 -26.11
CA ALA A 581 28.96 -3.61 -25.51
C ALA A 581 29.92 -4.70 -26.01
N ASP A 582 31.22 -4.38 -25.97
CA ASP A 582 32.31 -5.33 -26.10
C ASP A 582 32.80 -5.80 -24.71
N SER A 583 33.94 -6.51 -24.66
CA SER A 583 34.52 -7.02 -23.41
C SER A 583 34.93 -5.94 -22.40
N SER A 584 34.95 -4.66 -22.77
CA SER A 584 35.16 -3.55 -21.83
C SER A 584 33.92 -3.25 -20.97
N ASN A 585 32.76 -3.84 -21.31
CA ASN A 585 31.46 -3.59 -20.69
C ASN A 585 30.97 -2.13 -20.79
N LYS A 586 31.53 -1.34 -21.70
CA LYS A 586 31.01 -0.02 -22.03
C LYS A 586 29.89 -0.15 -23.06
N PHE A 587 28.67 0.19 -22.65
CA PHE A 587 27.50 0.15 -23.53
C PHE A 587 27.43 1.40 -24.42
N HIS A 588 26.98 1.19 -25.65
CA HIS A 588 26.70 2.23 -26.63
C HIS A 588 25.31 1.99 -27.23
N TRP A 589 24.54 3.07 -27.47
CA TRP A 589 23.30 2.96 -28.24
C TRP A 589 23.59 2.37 -29.61
N ALA A 590 22.83 1.35 -29.99
CA ALA A 590 23.12 0.49 -31.12
C ALA A 590 22.09 0.67 -32.24
N LYS A 591 22.52 0.47 -33.49
CA LYS A 591 21.61 0.31 -34.62
C LYS A 591 21.01 -1.08 -34.55
N ALA A 592 19.70 -1.19 -34.70
CA ALA A 592 19.01 -2.46 -34.69
C ALA A 592 17.92 -2.54 -35.77
N PHE A 593 17.69 -3.71 -36.36
CA PHE A 593 16.62 -3.91 -37.36
C PHE A 593 16.09 -5.35 -37.34
N ILE A 594 14.85 -5.53 -37.77
CA ILE A 594 14.19 -6.85 -37.82
C ILE A 594 14.63 -7.61 -39.07
N ARG A 595 15.06 -8.87 -38.91
CA ARG A 595 15.30 -9.81 -40.02
C ARG A 595 14.92 -11.22 -39.58
N ASN A 596 14.05 -11.88 -40.35
CA ASN A 596 13.60 -13.26 -40.12
C ASN A 596 13.12 -13.50 -38.66
N ASN A 597 12.21 -12.66 -38.15
CA ASN A 597 11.68 -12.72 -36.77
C ASN A 597 12.75 -12.62 -35.66
N SER A 598 13.93 -12.09 -35.98
CA SER A 598 14.99 -11.78 -35.03
C SER A 598 15.37 -10.31 -35.17
N VAL A 599 16.04 -9.75 -34.16
CA VAL A 599 16.59 -8.39 -34.25
C VAL A 599 18.11 -8.47 -34.36
N ILE A 600 18.67 -7.86 -35.40
CA ILE A 600 20.12 -7.75 -35.58
C ILE A 600 20.55 -6.42 -34.96
N VAL A 601 21.52 -6.45 -34.05
CA VAL A 601 22.02 -5.30 -33.29
C VAL A 601 23.51 -5.13 -33.55
N TYR A 602 23.93 -3.92 -33.88
CA TYR A 602 25.34 -3.60 -34.13
C TYR A 602 25.68 -2.13 -33.81
N TRP A 603 26.96 -1.85 -33.63
CA TRP A 603 27.47 -0.49 -33.51
C TRP A 603 28.80 -0.38 -34.25
N ASP A 604 28.95 0.61 -35.12
CA ASP A 604 30.03 0.66 -36.12
C ASP A 604 31.44 0.57 -35.51
N GLY A 605 31.62 1.08 -34.29
CA GLY A 605 32.89 1.06 -33.55
C GLY A 605 33.16 -0.19 -32.71
N ILE A 606 32.26 -1.17 -32.62
CA ILE A 606 32.46 -2.44 -31.91
C ILE A 606 32.59 -3.56 -32.95
N LYS A 607 33.74 -4.23 -32.97
CA LYS A 607 34.00 -5.36 -33.89
C LYS A 607 33.84 -6.74 -33.27
N LYS A 608 33.78 -6.80 -31.93
CA LYS A 608 33.64 -8.04 -31.15
C LYS A 608 32.63 -7.82 -30.02
N PRO A 609 31.34 -7.70 -30.34
CA PRO A 609 30.32 -7.49 -29.32
C PRO A 609 30.19 -8.72 -28.44
N VAL A 610 29.87 -8.52 -27.16
CA VAL A 610 29.71 -9.61 -26.18
C VAL A 610 28.37 -9.59 -25.47
N SER A 611 27.69 -8.43 -25.42
CA SER A 611 26.42 -8.28 -24.72
C SER A 611 25.54 -7.20 -25.33
N VAL A 612 24.24 -7.32 -25.05
CA VAL A 612 23.21 -6.39 -25.49
C VAL A 612 22.18 -6.18 -24.38
N ARG A 613 21.63 -4.97 -24.32
CA ARG A 613 20.51 -4.56 -23.47
C ARG A 613 19.40 -4.01 -24.35
N TYR A 614 18.15 -4.27 -23.97
CA TYR A 614 16.98 -3.66 -24.59
C TYR A 614 16.14 -2.95 -23.52
N ALA A 615 15.83 -1.68 -23.76
CA ALA A 615 15.01 -0.83 -22.89
C ALA A 615 15.51 -0.80 -21.42
N TRP A 616 16.83 -0.88 -21.22
CA TRP A 616 17.47 -0.85 -19.90
C TRP A 616 17.75 0.59 -19.45
N SER A 617 16.68 1.29 -19.05
CA SER A 617 16.70 2.67 -18.55
C SER A 617 15.49 2.93 -17.67
N ASP A 618 15.52 4.00 -16.86
CA ASP A 618 14.36 4.47 -16.10
C ASP A 618 13.22 4.84 -17.07
N ASN A 619 13.59 5.60 -18.10
CA ASN A 619 12.80 5.91 -19.28
C ASN A 619 13.67 5.70 -20.54
N PRO A 620 13.37 4.72 -21.40
CA PRO A 620 14.11 4.43 -22.63
C PRO A 620 13.63 5.23 -23.85
N GLY A 621 12.75 6.22 -23.66
CA GLY A 621 12.17 7.02 -24.73
C GLY A 621 11.09 6.29 -25.53
N GLU A 622 10.83 6.78 -26.74
CA GLU A 622 9.85 6.16 -27.64
C GLU A 622 10.36 4.83 -28.21
N LEU A 623 9.74 3.73 -27.78
CA LEU A 623 10.07 2.39 -28.26
C LEU A 623 9.15 1.93 -29.39
N ASN A 624 9.73 1.21 -30.34
CA ASN A 624 9.07 0.84 -31.58
C ASN A 624 9.09 -0.67 -31.90
N LEU A 625 9.44 -1.54 -30.94
CA LEU A 625 9.43 -3.00 -31.11
C LEU A 625 8.20 -3.63 -30.44
N TYR A 626 7.30 -4.15 -31.26
CA TYR A 626 6.06 -4.79 -30.84
C TYR A 626 5.96 -6.18 -31.48
N ASN A 627 4.93 -6.94 -31.11
CA ASN A 627 4.45 -8.03 -31.96
C ASN A 627 3.29 -7.57 -32.86
N SER A 628 2.83 -8.47 -33.73
CA SER A 628 1.67 -8.27 -34.63
C SER A 628 0.36 -7.95 -33.90
N SER A 629 0.26 -8.25 -32.59
CA SER A 629 -0.89 -7.92 -31.75
C SER A 629 -0.75 -6.55 -31.03
N GLY A 630 0.31 -5.81 -31.32
CA GLY A 630 0.55 -4.48 -30.73
C GLY A 630 1.04 -4.50 -29.28
N LEU A 631 1.55 -5.63 -28.79
CA LEU A 631 2.15 -5.72 -27.45
C LEU A 631 3.65 -5.42 -27.51
N PRO A 632 4.18 -4.55 -26.62
CA PRO A 632 5.59 -4.13 -26.67
C PRO A 632 6.54 -5.25 -26.24
N ALA A 633 7.76 -5.22 -26.76
CA ALA A 633 8.82 -6.13 -26.35
C ALA A 633 9.20 -5.91 -24.87
N ALA A 634 9.43 -7.01 -24.14
CA ALA A 634 9.84 -6.93 -22.75
C ALA A 634 11.31 -6.48 -22.62
N PRO A 635 11.65 -5.56 -21.69
CA PRO A 635 13.04 -5.21 -21.38
C PRO A 635 13.88 -6.43 -21.00
N PHE A 636 15.16 -6.42 -21.39
CA PHE A 636 16.11 -7.46 -20.99
C PHE A 636 17.56 -6.98 -21.04
N ARG A 637 18.45 -7.77 -20.44
CA ARG A 637 19.90 -7.66 -20.60
C ARG A 637 20.52 -9.04 -20.78
N THR A 638 21.67 -9.12 -21.46
CA THR A 638 22.41 -10.38 -21.64
C THR A 638 23.72 -10.45 -20.87
N ASP A 639 24.18 -9.33 -20.33
CA ASP A 639 25.34 -9.28 -19.45
C ASP A 639 25.04 -9.85 -18.05
N GLN A 640 26.12 -10.21 -17.34
CA GLN A 640 26.08 -10.69 -15.95
C GLN A 640 26.70 -9.68 -14.98
N LEU A 641 26.70 -8.39 -15.33
CA LEU A 641 27.27 -7.37 -14.46
C LEU A 641 26.49 -7.28 -13.15
N PRO A 642 27.18 -7.04 -12.02
CA PRO A 642 26.50 -6.79 -10.75
C PRO A 642 25.49 -5.66 -10.89
N ALA A 643 24.29 -5.88 -10.38
CA ALA A 643 23.28 -4.85 -10.28
C ALA A 643 23.73 -3.73 -9.31
N LYS A 644 23.45 -2.48 -9.65
CA LYS A 644 23.68 -1.29 -8.83
C LYS A 644 22.99 -1.37 -7.47
N THR A 645 21.87 -2.07 -7.36
CA THR A 645 21.15 -2.25 -6.08
C THR A 645 21.58 -3.47 -5.28
N ALA A 646 22.61 -4.23 -5.69
CA ALA A 646 22.95 -5.53 -5.08
C ALA A 646 23.33 -5.49 -3.59
N HIS A 647 23.81 -4.36 -3.09
CA HIS A 647 24.25 -4.15 -1.71
C HIS A 647 23.25 -3.32 -0.89
N LYS A 648 22.10 -2.98 -1.48
CA LYS A 648 21.05 -2.20 -0.81
C LYS A 648 19.99 -3.16 -0.28
N LEU A 649 19.82 -3.19 1.04
CA LEU A 649 18.79 -3.95 1.74
C LEU A 649 17.84 -3.00 2.44
N PHE A 650 16.72 -3.53 2.92
CA PHE A 650 15.83 -2.78 3.80
C PHE A 650 16.60 -2.21 4.99
N SER A 651 16.48 -0.92 5.16
CA SER A 651 16.72 -0.20 6.40
C SER A 651 15.48 0.65 6.61
N GLU A 652 14.92 0.64 7.81
CA GLU A 652 13.89 1.61 8.13
C GLU A 652 14.51 3.00 8.05
N ASP A 653 14.01 3.75 7.08
CA ASP A 653 14.43 5.09 6.82
C ASP A 653 13.21 6.00 7.07
N PRO A 654 13.21 6.78 8.16
CA PRO A 654 12.12 7.71 8.44
C PRO A 654 12.01 8.85 7.41
N TRP A 655 12.96 8.96 6.46
CA TRP A 655 13.02 9.98 5.40
C TRP A 655 12.43 9.56 4.06
N VAL A 656 12.09 8.29 3.87
CA VAL A 656 11.76 7.78 2.52
C VAL A 656 10.43 8.30 1.97
N PHE A 657 9.68 9.11 2.74
CA PHE A 657 8.51 9.83 2.25
C PHE A 657 8.40 11.25 2.79
#